data_AF-A0A5E7ATQ8-F1
#
_entry.id   AF-A0A5E7ATQ8-F1
#
_cell.length_a   1.000
_cell.length_b   1.000
_cell.length_c   1.000
_cell.angle_alpha   90.00
_cell.angle_beta   90.00
_cell.angle_gamma   90.00
#
_symmetry.space_group_name_H-M   'P 1'
#
loop_
_entity.id
_entity.type
_entity.pdbx_description
1 polymer ?
#
loop_
_entity_poly.entity_id
_entity_poly.type
_entity_poly.pdbx_seq_one_letter_code
_entity_poly.pdbx_strand_id
1 'polypeptide(L)'
;MGQREVCECKGAASWSTWHRWLLALLLCVASLLVSAEDRPVLIDIAIPHNPTFDQATGAIQKALEGVATVRSHEVGSASSVIKSVMQGETDLAIVPVWALSEFAPAFGIYGLPFTFPEIKPYSFFMRSRLQSQLAEQLKAQGLQALGGVWYGGTRVIASQLPRRSPWDFKGARVAVSGEDWQLMDLSGVGAESIEMSETQMASAMASGAVDAAEVPWDRVTKINAAFVTQSDHRFSGLIAIYQVARFSTLPDPARQRITQVINYAEEHVSSTIAAREREAIDAVRASSEITWMGVDSGVRAQWQDALAARQAPAIERIGSSLVYEARINPISTLSYSVLSAPWSINWNAWFQSSPRQVKASLVAGKPYDFVLDLGRGIYPGALSSGISGLLQEEIAADPDSDEIHLLVRPVLMGGILEPAPGTDFRARRFNVQRDRLPARVNDQSVREKARNHLITLSDLAKELSVDGPMVWPLIARQAGCAQVVLSIWDAAGLRPLDYIVVSVPVSEVGQKDPQACDTSLRGGELVSGMEQLLEVGKRARLSSPTDAALHLFDSIPRGEGDATTVAVFVDRSEIDAAQRQGKTLPVYAWELAGNLTHFLEQDSMLPASIANTRQRLETPQPYTEVVRQMNNILFNGRTQTDQRNANGARTAMQRLSQRSEAPVVLVRYFDSFGQMQNLPLALLGADAPNQLFSHRITVVQPLQDARTLQPGACFSGWDFAIPRMLDGVNAESAELLMKDDWRMQGREVNWYQDNTDLLKFMTQAEPPSAVSSALVLLAHHGKGDVTFSASGLPDRVLDSDMRRQFVPGSVAVLAACSTLGVSAASQTFVNMLVRRGVGAVVASPFPVDTDFGTRLSVSFVAVAQQLRASGTSARVIDIFNQALQKTIETYGPGSGYADMALEFQIIGDPELHMCSAPTASNQKARGVQ
;
A
#
# COMPACT_ATOMS: atom_id res chain seq x y z
N MET A 1 -12.72 76.09 -46.02
CA MET A 1 -13.99 75.58 -45.47
C MET A 1 -13.67 75.14 -44.04
N GLY A 2 -13.80 76.00 -43.02
CA GLY A 2 -15.04 76.50 -42.40
C GLY A 2 -15.42 75.52 -41.28
N GLN A 3 -15.69 75.85 -40.01
CA GLN A 3 -15.89 77.08 -39.23
C GLN A 3 -15.47 76.74 -37.78
N ARG A 4 -14.72 77.58 -37.06
CA ARG A 4 -15.18 78.46 -35.95
C ARG A 4 -16.45 78.01 -35.21
N GLU A 5 -16.32 77.77 -33.90
CA GLU A 5 -17.08 78.54 -32.92
C GLU A 5 -16.31 78.67 -31.59
N VAL A 6 -16.47 79.84 -30.98
CA VAL A 6 -15.76 80.40 -29.83
C VAL A 6 -16.79 80.59 -28.73
N CYS A 7 -16.43 80.36 -27.46
CA CYS A 7 -16.95 81.16 -26.35
C CYS A 7 -15.98 81.17 -25.16
N GLU A 8 -15.47 82.37 -24.86
CA GLU A 8 -14.70 82.73 -23.65
C GLU A 8 -15.62 82.90 -22.43
N CYS A 9 -15.13 82.62 -21.22
CA CYS A 9 -14.78 83.68 -20.25
C CYS A 9 -14.34 83.15 -18.86
N LYS A 10 -13.11 83.58 -18.48
CA LYS A 10 -12.65 84.14 -17.20
C LYS A 10 -12.81 83.36 -15.88
N GLY A 11 -11.66 83.21 -15.19
CA GLY A 11 -11.61 83.03 -13.74
C GLY A 11 -10.23 82.64 -13.24
N ALA A 12 -9.54 83.56 -12.55
CA ALA A 12 -8.15 83.46 -12.10
C ALA A 12 -7.89 82.33 -11.06
N ALA A 13 -6.67 81.77 -11.06
CA ALA A 13 -5.71 81.86 -9.94
C ALA A 13 -4.52 80.91 -10.13
N SER A 14 -3.34 81.42 -9.83
CA SER A 14 -1.99 80.87 -10.00
C SER A 14 -1.62 79.75 -9.03
N TRP A 15 -1.18 78.57 -9.50
CA TRP A 15 -0.38 77.64 -8.67
C TRP A 15 0.77 77.00 -9.47
N SER A 16 1.93 77.62 -9.28
CA SER A 16 3.27 77.07 -9.06
C SER A 16 3.99 76.19 -10.11
N THR A 17 5.21 76.66 -10.37
CA THR A 17 6.37 76.16 -11.13
C THR A 17 6.90 74.77 -10.73
N TRP A 18 6.19 74.02 -9.88
CA TRP A 18 6.61 72.70 -9.38
C TRP A 18 6.42 71.57 -10.38
N HIS A 19 5.48 71.69 -11.32
CA HIS A 19 5.19 70.62 -12.29
C HIS A 19 6.22 70.51 -13.42
N ARG A 20 6.96 71.59 -13.70
CA ARG A 20 7.99 71.59 -14.76
C ARG A 20 9.30 70.91 -14.33
N TRP A 21 9.63 70.94 -13.04
CA TRP A 21 10.79 70.22 -12.50
C TRP A 21 10.51 68.72 -12.34
N LEU A 22 9.28 68.34 -12.00
CA LEU A 22 8.86 66.94 -11.91
C LEU A 22 8.84 66.23 -13.28
N LEU A 23 8.38 66.89 -14.35
CA LEU A 23 8.42 66.30 -15.70
C LEU A 23 9.84 66.13 -16.24
N ALA A 24 10.76 67.07 -15.95
CA ALA A 24 12.16 66.95 -16.36
C ALA A 24 12.91 65.85 -15.58
N LEU A 25 12.59 65.64 -14.30
CA LEU A 25 13.14 64.53 -13.52
C LEU A 25 12.58 63.18 -13.98
N LEU A 26 11.28 63.12 -14.34
CA LEU A 26 10.64 61.90 -14.88
C LEU A 26 11.20 61.49 -16.26
N LEU A 27 11.55 62.45 -17.10
CA LEU A 27 12.18 62.17 -18.41
C LEU A 27 13.66 61.75 -18.28
N CYS A 28 14.40 62.25 -17.28
CA CYS A 28 15.77 61.80 -16.99
C CYS A 28 15.82 60.41 -16.31
N VAL A 29 14.84 60.08 -15.46
CA VAL A 29 14.74 58.73 -14.86
C VAL A 29 14.26 57.70 -15.89
N ALA A 30 13.40 58.08 -16.83
CA ALA A 30 13.00 57.21 -17.95
C ALA A 30 14.16 56.88 -18.91
N SER A 31 15.22 57.69 -18.92
CA SER A 31 16.44 57.45 -19.72
C SER A 31 17.47 56.55 -19.03
N LEU A 32 17.30 56.29 -17.73
CA LEU A 32 18.12 55.38 -16.92
C LEU A 32 17.47 54.01 -16.71
N LEU A 33 16.24 53.81 -17.20
CA LEU A 33 15.68 52.49 -17.47
C LEU A 33 16.15 52.03 -18.85
N VAL A 34 17.47 51.93 -19.01
CA VAL A 34 18.00 50.84 -19.84
C VAL A 34 17.54 49.59 -19.11
N SER A 35 16.48 48.94 -19.61
CA SER A 35 16.19 47.56 -19.26
C SER A 35 17.53 46.84 -19.30
N ALA A 36 17.93 46.24 -18.17
CA ALA A 36 19.02 45.29 -18.18
C ALA A 36 18.77 44.38 -19.38
N GLU A 37 19.62 44.54 -20.38
CA GLU A 37 19.50 43.89 -21.67
C GLU A 37 19.35 42.39 -21.35
N ASP A 38 18.25 41.77 -21.82
CA ASP A 38 18.01 40.32 -21.79
C ASP A 38 19.10 39.65 -22.67
N ARG A 39 20.36 39.76 -22.25
CA ARG A 39 21.45 39.05 -22.88
C ARG A 39 21.24 37.59 -22.46
N PRO A 40 21.08 36.67 -23.42
CA PRO A 40 21.01 35.26 -23.13
C PRO A 40 22.20 34.88 -22.27
N VAL A 41 21.94 34.31 -21.10
CA VAL A 41 22.99 33.84 -20.21
C VAL A 41 23.49 32.54 -20.82
N LEU A 42 24.72 32.56 -21.33
CA LEU A 42 25.30 31.36 -21.96
C LEU A 42 25.61 30.36 -20.85
N ILE A 43 24.88 29.25 -20.88
CA ILE A 43 25.02 28.11 -19.97
C ILE A 43 25.15 26.89 -20.86
N ASP A 44 26.18 26.07 -20.62
CA ASP A 44 26.41 24.82 -21.33
C ASP A 44 25.72 23.67 -20.59
N ILE A 45 24.75 23.05 -21.26
CA ILE A 45 24.06 21.85 -20.76
C ILE A 45 24.54 20.63 -21.54
N ALA A 46 25.15 19.68 -20.83
CA ALA A 46 25.55 18.39 -21.39
C ALA A 46 24.42 17.36 -21.26
N ILE A 47 24.02 16.77 -22.39
CA ILE A 47 23.02 15.68 -22.42
C ILE A 47 23.65 14.46 -23.12
N PRO A 48 23.53 13.24 -22.54
CA PRO A 48 24.05 12.02 -23.13
C PRO A 48 23.28 11.72 -24.41
N HIS A 49 24.00 11.31 -25.45
CA HIS A 49 23.36 10.79 -26.65
C HIS A 49 22.74 9.42 -26.34
N ASN A 50 21.41 9.32 -26.43
CA ASN A 50 20.70 8.07 -26.21
C ASN A 50 19.43 8.04 -27.09
N PRO A 51 19.23 6.98 -27.91
CA PRO A 51 18.10 6.87 -28.83
C PRO A 51 16.72 7.00 -28.17
N THR A 52 16.63 6.67 -26.88
CA THR A 52 15.39 6.78 -26.09
C THR A 52 15.06 8.25 -25.74
N PHE A 53 16.05 9.14 -25.75
CA PHE A 53 15.97 10.50 -25.21
C PHE A 53 16.32 11.62 -26.20
N ASP A 54 16.76 11.30 -27.42
CA ASP A 54 17.11 12.32 -28.45
C ASP A 54 15.95 13.27 -28.76
N GLN A 55 14.69 12.83 -28.63
CA GLN A 55 13.50 13.68 -28.76
C GLN A 55 13.38 14.70 -27.61
N ALA A 56 13.75 14.31 -26.39
CA ALA A 56 13.74 15.18 -25.23
C ALA A 56 14.85 16.24 -25.31
N THR A 57 16.03 15.86 -25.81
CA THR A 57 17.13 16.78 -26.10
C THR A 57 16.68 17.92 -27.02
N GLY A 58 15.96 17.61 -28.10
CA GLY A 58 15.41 18.61 -29.01
C GLY A 58 14.34 19.51 -28.36
N ALA A 59 13.47 18.95 -27.50
CA ALA A 59 12.48 19.72 -26.77
C ALA A 59 13.11 20.68 -25.73
N ILE A 60 14.14 20.22 -25.02
CA ILE A 60 14.90 21.02 -24.06
C ILE A 60 15.65 22.14 -24.79
N GLN A 61 16.33 21.82 -25.90
CA GLN A 61 16.98 22.80 -26.78
C GLN A 61 16.02 23.92 -27.17
N LYS A 62 14.85 23.55 -27.72
CA LYS A 62 13.83 24.50 -28.15
C LYS A 62 13.28 25.34 -26.99
N ALA A 63 13.01 24.73 -25.84
CA ALA A 63 12.44 25.42 -24.68
C ALA A 63 13.42 26.39 -24.00
N LEU A 64 14.72 26.20 -24.22
CA LEU A 64 15.81 27.04 -23.73
C LEU A 64 16.44 27.94 -24.80
N GLU A 65 15.87 28.00 -26.01
CA GLU A 65 16.30 28.95 -27.04
C GLU A 65 16.29 30.39 -26.48
N GLY A 66 17.42 31.09 -26.59
CA GLY A 66 17.60 32.43 -26.02
C GLY A 66 17.83 32.47 -24.49
N VAL A 67 17.94 31.32 -23.83
CA VAL A 67 18.18 31.20 -22.37
C VAL A 67 19.41 30.36 -22.03
N ALA A 68 19.72 29.31 -22.79
CA ALA A 68 20.90 28.46 -22.60
C ALA A 68 21.38 27.82 -23.92
N THR A 69 22.64 27.35 -23.96
CA THR A 69 23.18 26.55 -25.08
C THR A 69 23.25 25.08 -24.68
N VAL A 70 22.56 24.22 -25.40
CA VAL A 70 22.51 22.78 -25.09
C VAL A 70 23.39 22.01 -26.05
N ARG A 71 24.37 21.28 -25.54
CA ARG A 71 25.29 20.43 -26.32
C ARG A 71 24.97 18.96 -26.05
N SER A 72 24.76 18.20 -27.12
CA SER A 72 24.75 16.74 -27.06
C SER A 72 26.20 16.24 -27.02
N HIS A 73 26.52 15.37 -26.06
CA HIS A 73 27.85 14.77 -25.98
C HIS A 73 27.80 13.33 -26.51
N GLU A 74 28.71 13.00 -27.44
CA GLU A 74 29.04 11.62 -27.78
C GLU A 74 29.90 11.01 -26.67
N VAL A 75 29.85 9.68 -26.58
CA VAL A 75 30.27 8.78 -25.49
C VAL A 75 31.73 8.98 -25.02
N GLY A 76 32.04 10.11 -24.40
CA GLY A 76 33.01 10.21 -23.31
C GLY A 76 32.29 9.78 -22.03
N SER A 77 32.89 8.88 -21.25
CA SER A 77 32.22 8.23 -20.11
C SER A 77 31.46 9.22 -19.22
N ALA A 78 30.30 8.84 -18.67
CA ALA A 78 29.50 9.66 -17.75
C ALA A 78 30.36 10.31 -16.63
N SER A 79 31.40 9.59 -16.20
CA SER A 79 32.45 10.08 -15.29
C SER A 79 33.14 11.37 -15.76
N SER A 80 33.53 11.46 -17.03
CA SER A 80 34.16 12.67 -17.58
C SER A 80 33.19 13.86 -17.62
N VAL A 81 31.91 13.62 -17.90
CA VAL A 81 30.87 14.66 -17.91
C VAL A 81 30.64 15.17 -16.49
N ILE A 82 30.52 14.26 -15.51
CA ILE A 82 30.38 14.63 -14.10
C ILE A 82 31.61 15.44 -13.62
N LYS A 83 32.83 15.01 -13.97
CA LYS A 83 34.07 15.76 -13.66
C LYS A 83 34.08 17.16 -14.28
N SER A 84 33.62 17.31 -15.53
CA SER A 84 33.50 18.61 -16.19
C SER A 84 32.53 19.54 -15.45
N VAL A 85 31.41 19.01 -14.92
CA VAL A 85 30.49 19.79 -14.07
C VAL A 85 31.13 20.14 -12.73
N MET A 86 31.80 19.19 -12.08
CA MET A 86 32.51 19.45 -10.80
C MET A 86 33.56 20.55 -10.93
N GLN A 87 34.29 20.56 -12.05
CA GLN A 87 35.31 21.56 -12.38
C GLN A 87 34.71 22.89 -12.86
N GLY A 88 33.40 22.94 -13.12
CA GLY A 88 32.71 24.11 -13.63
C GLY A 88 33.11 24.48 -15.06
N GLU A 89 33.52 23.48 -15.85
CA GLU A 89 33.72 23.58 -17.30
C GLU A 89 32.39 23.44 -18.05
N THR A 90 31.47 22.63 -17.52
CA THR A 90 30.07 22.52 -17.95
C THR A 90 29.16 22.94 -16.79
N ASP A 91 28.09 23.68 -17.05
CA ASP A 91 27.26 24.24 -15.97
C ASP A 91 26.26 23.22 -15.41
N LEU A 92 25.64 22.43 -16.28
CA LEU A 92 24.66 21.40 -15.95
C LEU A 92 24.87 20.16 -16.82
N ALA A 93 24.67 18.98 -16.26
CA ALA A 93 24.61 17.75 -17.02
C ALA A 93 23.44 16.87 -16.60
N ILE A 94 22.82 16.20 -17.57
CA ILE A 94 21.92 15.07 -17.29
C ILE A 94 22.77 13.82 -17.39
N VAL A 95 22.84 13.00 -16.34
CA VAL A 95 23.71 11.82 -16.31
C VAL A 95 22.96 10.61 -15.77
N PRO A 96 23.39 9.38 -16.10
CA PRO A 96 22.88 8.19 -15.43
C PRO A 96 23.06 8.29 -13.92
N VAL A 97 21.99 8.03 -13.17
CA VAL A 97 21.96 8.25 -11.72
C VAL A 97 22.98 7.39 -10.97
N TRP A 98 23.25 6.18 -11.46
CA TRP A 98 24.24 5.27 -10.88
C TRP A 98 25.68 5.77 -11.09
N ALA A 99 25.95 6.58 -12.13
CA ALA A 99 27.29 7.08 -12.44
C ALA A 99 27.82 8.04 -11.37
N LEU A 100 26.90 8.64 -10.61
CA LEU A 100 27.24 9.46 -9.45
C LEU A 100 27.91 8.65 -8.34
N SER A 101 27.77 7.32 -8.30
CA SER A 101 28.36 6.47 -7.26
C SER A 101 29.89 6.46 -7.25
N GLU A 102 30.55 6.90 -8.32
CA GLU A 102 32.01 7.13 -8.35
C GLU A 102 32.41 8.29 -7.40
N PHE A 103 31.55 9.28 -7.23
CA PHE A 103 31.82 10.52 -6.48
C PHE A 103 31.02 10.63 -5.18
N ALA A 104 29.82 10.03 -5.16
CA ALA A 104 28.86 10.04 -4.08
C ALA A 104 28.33 8.59 -3.90
N PRO A 105 29.04 7.75 -3.11
CA PRO A 105 28.76 6.32 -2.99
C PRO A 105 27.30 5.94 -2.74
N ALA A 106 26.54 6.76 -2.01
CA ALA A 106 25.12 6.53 -1.73
C ALA A 106 24.24 6.41 -2.98
N PHE A 107 24.65 6.98 -4.12
CA PHE A 107 23.94 6.82 -5.39
C PHE A 107 24.05 5.41 -5.99
N GLY A 108 24.92 4.55 -5.45
CA GLY A 108 25.05 3.16 -5.87
C GLY A 108 23.79 2.32 -5.62
N ILE A 109 22.88 2.77 -4.75
CA ILE A 109 21.58 2.10 -4.53
C ILE A 109 20.78 1.91 -5.82
N TYR A 110 20.94 2.80 -6.80
CA TYR A 110 20.15 2.80 -8.03
C TYR A 110 20.65 1.77 -9.04
N GLY A 111 21.89 1.31 -8.91
CA GLY A 111 22.43 0.25 -9.74
C GLY A 111 22.32 -1.14 -9.12
N LEU A 112 22.10 -1.25 -7.80
CA LEU A 112 22.00 -2.52 -7.11
C LEU A 112 20.70 -3.28 -7.46
N PRO A 113 20.76 -4.52 -7.96
CA PRO A 113 19.58 -5.30 -8.24
C PRO A 113 18.79 -5.65 -6.96
N PHE A 114 17.47 -5.68 -7.09
CA PHE A 114 16.48 -6.00 -6.07
C PHE A 114 16.53 -5.07 -4.83
N THR A 115 17.06 -3.86 -4.99
CA THR A 115 17.08 -2.83 -3.94
C THR A 115 15.70 -2.24 -3.69
N PHE A 116 14.90 -2.09 -4.74
CA PHE A 116 13.54 -1.55 -4.64
C PHE A 116 12.50 -2.67 -4.73
N PRO A 117 11.52 -2.72 -3.80
CA PRO A 117 10.52 -3.78 -3.77
C PRO A 117 9.54 -3.72 -4.95
N GLU A 118 9.20 -2.51 -5.42
CA GLU A 118 8.41 -2.28 -6.65
C GLU A 118 9.11 -1.24 -7.54
N ILE A 119 9.14 -1.51 -8.85
CA ILE A 119 9.63 -0.58 -9.85
C ILE A 119 8.42 0.01 -10.57
N LYS A 120 8.04 1.22 -10.17
CA LYS A 120 7.01 2.02 -10.83
C LYS A 120 7.67 3.29 -11.38
N PRO A 121 7.15 3.91 -12.46
CA PRO A 121 7.69 5.15 -12.98
C PRO A 121 7.53 6.25 -11.93
N TYR A 122 8.60 6.57 -11.21
CA TYR A 122 8.55 7.50 -10.09
C TYR A 122 9.70 8.51 -10.10
N SER A 123 9.28 9.77 -9.88
CA SER A 123 10.07 10.94 -9.47
C SER A 123 10.21 11.07 -7.94
N PHE A 124 9.81 10.04 -7.16
CA PHE A 124 9.64 10.14 -5.70
C PHE A 124 10.92 9.97 -4.88
N PHE A 125 11.97 9.31 -5.39
CA PHE A 125 13.13 9.00 -4.55
C PHE A 125 13.87 10.25 -4.05
N MET A 126 13.81 11.34 -4.83
CA MET A 126 14.28 12.67 -4.48
C MET A 126 13.37 13.44 -3.50
N ARG A 127 12.34 12.82 -2.92
CA ARG A 127 11.44 13.43 -1.91
C ARG A 127 11.30 12.58 -0.64
N SER A 128 12.08 11.51 -0.53
CA SER A 128 12.14 10.63 0.64
C SER A 128 13.10 11.15 1.71
N ARG A 129 13.10 10.56 2.91
CA ARG A 129 14.13 10.79 3.95
C ARG A 129 15.55 10.56 3.46
N LEU A 130 15.72 9.75 2.41
CA LEU A 130 17.01 9.45 1.80
C LEU A 130 17.55 10.62 0.96
N GLN A 131 16.69 11.57 0.57
CA GLN A 131 17.09 12.75 -0.19
C GLN A 131 18.16 13.58 0.53
N SER A 132 18.04 13.80 1.84
CA SER A 132 19.01 14.61 2.57
C SER A 132 20.40 13.97 2.55
N GLN A 133 20.49 12.66 2.77
CA GLN A 133 21.75 11.91 2.74
C GLN A 133 22.42 11.96 1.37
N LEU A 134 21.64 11.82 0.29
CA LEU A 134 22.15 11.89 -1.10
C LEU A 134 22.55 13.31 -1.50
N ALA A 135 21.72 14.30 -1.15
CA ALA A 135 21.98 15.69 -1.41
C ALA A 135 23.22 16.20 -0.66
N GLU A 136 23.47 15.72 0.56
CA GLU A 136 24.68 16.02 1.32
C GLU A 136 25.93 15.49 0.64
N GLN A 137 25.92 14.26 0.11
CA GLN A 137 27.06 13.72 -0.63
C GLN A 137 27.33 14.46 -1.93
N LEU A 138 26.29 14.84 -2.69
CA LEU A 138 26.47 15.69 -3.88
C LEU A 138 27.03 17.07 -3.51
N LYS A 139 26.50 17.68 -2.45
CA LYS A 139 26.94 19.00 -1.96
C LYS A 139 28.40 18.97 -1.52
N ALA A 140 28.86 17.87 -0.92
CA ALA A 140 30.28 17.67 -0.56
C ALA A 140 31.20 17.70 -1.79
N GLN A 141 30.69 17.36 -2.98
CA GLN A 141 31.40 17.44 -4.26
C GLN A 141 31.18 18.77 -4.99
N GLY A 142 30.53 19.76 -4.36
CA GLY A 142 30.18 21.04 -5.00
C GLY A 142 29.02 20.96 -5.99
N LEU A 143 28.31 19.83 -6.01
CA LEU A 143 27.20 19.55 -6.92
C LEU A 143 25.85 19.64 -6.20
N GLN A 144 24.79 19.91 -6.96
CA GLN A 144 23.40 19.72 -6.56
C GLN A 144 22.62 19.11 -7.72
N ALA A 145 21.50 18.46 -7.40
CA ALA A 145 20.59 17.93 -8.40
C ALA A 145 19.44 18.92 -8.66
N LEU A 146 19.01 19.00 -9.92
CA LEU A 146 17.89 19.80 -10.38
C LEU A 146 16.71 18.86 -10.71
N GLY A 147 15.61 18.97 -9.96
CA GLY A 147 14.46 18.09 -10.15
C GLY A 147 14.64 16.70 -9.51
N GLY A 148 13.94 15.70 -10.03
CA GLY A 148 13.95 14.31 -9.60
C GLY A 148 14.87 13.41 -10.42
N VAL A 149 14.75 12.09 -10.19
CA VAL A 149 15.35 11.08 -11.07
C VAL A 149 14.37 10.78 -12.20
N TRP A 150 14.84 10.90 -13.43
CA TRP A 150 14.09 10.67 -14.65
C TRP A 150 14.00 9.16 -14.86
N TYR A 151 12.78 8.65 -15.06
CA TYR A 151 12.57 7.22 -15.23
C TYR A 151 13.02 6.77 -16.63
N GLY A 152 13.91 5.78 -16.66
CA GLY A 152 14.52 5.22 -17.88
C GLY A 152 14.08 3.80 -18.24
N GLY A 153 13.08 3.25 -17.54
CA GLY A 153 12.50 1.94 -17.83
C GLY A 153 12.96 0.83 -16.88
N THR A 154 12.08 -0.14 -16.65
CA THR A 154 12.34 -1.35 -15.86
C THR A 154 13.15 -2.34 -16.68
N ARG A 155 14.20 -2.93 -16.09
CA ARG A 155 15.12 -3.84 -16.78
C ARG A 155 14.78 -5.31 -16.54
N VAL A 156 14.85 -6.08 -17.62
CA VAL A 156 14.55 -7.52 -17.71
C VAL A 156 15.68 -8.25 -18.43
N ILE A 157 15.65 -9.59 -18.40
CA ILE A 157 16.63 -10.41 -19.10
C ILE A 157 15.95 -11.12 -20.26
N ALA A 158 16.39 -10.83 -21.48
CA ALA A 158 15.92 -11.48 -22.71
C ALA A 158 16.91 -12.58 -23.11
N SER A 159 16.44 -13.75 -23.55
CA SER A 159 17.30 -14.92 -23.82
C SER A 159 16.84 -15.76 -25.01
N GLN A 160 17.75 -16.56 -25.56
CA GLN A 160 17.42 -17.56 -26.60
C GLN A 160 16.89 -18.88 -26.04
N LEU A 161 17.16 -19.14 -24.76
CA LEU A 161 16.72 -20.35 -24.06
C LEU A 161 15.80 -19.97 -22.89
N PRO A 162 14.88 -20.86 -22.47
CA PRO A 162 14.05 -20.62 -21.30
C PRO A 162 14.93 -20.61 -20.04
N ARG A 163 14.94 -19.48 -19.33
CA ARG A 163 15.70 -19.27 -18.09
C ARG A 163 14.85 -18.50 -17.10
N ARG A 164 14.24 -19.18 -16.12
CA ARG A 164 13.27 -18.57 -15.19
C ARG A 164 13.92 -18.20 -13.85
N SER A 165 14.79 -19.07 -13.34
CA SER A 165 15.47 -18.93 -12.06
C SER A 165 16.91 -18.44 -12.26
N PRO A 166 17.58 -17.91 -11.22
CA PRO A 166 19.00 -17.55 -11.30
C PRO A 166 19.87 -18.73 -11.77
N TRP A 167 19.56 -19.94 -11.32
CA TRP A 167 20.34 -21.14 -11.62
C TRP A 167 20.29 -21.56 -13.08
N ASP A 168 19.23 -21.15 -13.79
CA ASP A 168 19.10 -21.39 -15.22
C ASP A 168 20.11 -20.57 -16.04
N PHE A 169 20.76 -19.56 -15.45
CA PHE A 169 21.78 -18.75 -16.11
C PHE A 169 23.20 -19.30 -15.95
N LYS A 170 23.38 -20.44 -15.28
CA LYS A 170 24.70 -21.05 -15.11
C LYS A 170 25.38 -21.34 -16.46
N GLY A 171 26.57 -20.80 -16.65
CA GLY A 171 27.36 -20.90 -17.89
C GLY A 171 26.85 -20.05 -19.05
N ALA A 172 25.81 -19.23 -18.87
CA ALA A 172 25.30 -18.35 -19.90
C ALA A 172 26.18 -17.10 -20.04
N ARG A 173 26.44 -16.69 -21.28
CA ARG A 173 27.04 -15.39 -21.61
C ARG A 173 25.93 -14.36 -21.68
N VAL A 174 25.84 -13.49 -20.68
CA VAL A 174 24.78 -12.48 -20.57
C VAL A 174 25.35 -11.12 -20.92
N ALA A 175 24.87 -10.51 -22.00
CA ALA A 175 25.20 -9.13 -22.32
C ALA A 175 24.62 -8.19 -21.26
N VAL A 176 25.47 -7.33 -20.72
CA VAL A 176 25.12 -6.29 -19.75
C VAL A 176 25.58 -4.95 -20.32
N SER A 177 24.79 -3.90 -20.12
CA SER A 177 25.18 -2.57 -20.58
C SER A 177 26.46 -2.14 -19.84
N GLY A 178 27.50 -1.77 -20.59
CA GLY A 178 28.83 -1.45 -20.05
C GLY A 178 28.88 -0.30 -19.05
N GLU A 179 27.84 0.52 -19.07
CA GLU A 179 27.63 1.57 -18.09
C GLU A 179 27.35 1.03 -16.67
N ASP A 180 26.89 -0.22 -16.48
CA ASP A 180 26.41 -0.72 -15.17
C ASP A 180 27.04 -2.04 -14.69
N TRP A 181 28.03 -2.58 -15.42
CA TRP A 181 28.45 -3.99 -15.26
C TRP A 181 28.93 -4.35 -13.85
N GLN A 182 29.56 -3.40 -13.13
CA GLN A 182 30.10 -3.64 -11.77
C GLN A 182 29.00 -3.83 -10.71
N LEU A 183 27.80 -3.31 -10.96
CA LEU A 183 26.66 -3.42 -10.04
C LEU A 183 25.71 -4.56 -10.42
N MET A 184 25.85 -5.12 -11.64
CA MET A 184 25.08 -6.23 -12.18
C MET A 184 26.02 -7.42 -12.53
N ASP A 185 26.69 -7.95 -11.49
CA ASP A 185 27.56 -9.12 -11.60
C ASP A 185 26.75 -10.42 -11.44
N LEU A 186 26.49 -11.10 -12.56
CA LEU A 186 25.75 -12.37 -12.60
C LEU A 186 26.62 -13.60 -12.33
N SER A 187 27.91 -13.43 -12.01
CA SER A 187 28.75 -14.57 -11.64
C SER A 187 28.29 -15.25 -10.34
N GLY A 188 27.53 -14.54 -9.48
CA GLY A 188 26.87 -15.14 -8.30
C GLY A 188 25.87 -16.25 -8.65
N VAL A 189 25.33 -16.24 -9.88
CA VAL A 189 24.45 -17.30 -10.41
C VAL A 189 25.18 -18.24 -11.38
N GLY A 190 26.51 -18.09 -11.50
CA GLY A 190 27.36 -18.86 -12.39
C GLY A 190 27.33 -18.45 -13.85
N ALA A 191 26.79 -17.27 -14.19
CA ALA A 191 26.79 -16.71 -15.53
C ALA A 191 28.04 -15.86 -15.81
N GLU A 192 28.37 -15.64 -17.08
CA GLU A 192 29.42 -14.72 -17.54
C GLU A 192 28.78 -13.40 -17.99
N SER A 193 28.97 -12.32 -17.24
CA SER A 193 28.54 -10.98 -17.68
C SER A 193 29.50 -10.44 -18.74
N ILE A 194 28.98 -10.14 -19.94
CA ILE A 194 29.74 -9.54 -21.05
C ILE A 194 29.29 -8.10 -21.25
N GLU A 195 30.20 -7.17 -20.98
CA GLU A 195 29.97 -5.75 -21.21
C GLU A 195 29.89 -5.42 -22.71
N MET A 196 28.81 -4.75 -23.12
CA MET A 196 28.67 -4.16 -24.47
C MET A 196 27.62 -3.04 -24.48
N SER A 197 27.61 -2.21 -25.52
CA SER A 197 26.56 -1.21 -25.69
C SER A 197 25.23 -1.85 -26.10
N GLU A 198 24.10 -1.24 -25.70
CA GLU A 198 22.76 -1.74 -26.08
C GLU A 198 22.57 -1.86 -27.60
N THR A 199 23.26 -1.02 -28.39
CA THR A 199 23.22 -1.09 -29.87
C THR A 199 23.90 -2.35 -30.42
N GLN A 200 24.93 -2.85 -29.74
CA GLN A 200 25.65 -4.07 -30.12
C GLN A 200 24.92 -5.34 -29.67
N MET A 201 24.13 -5.24 -28.59
CA MET A 201 23.42 -6.39 -28.01
C MET A 201 22.53 -7.10 -29.03
N ALA A 202 21.78 -6.39 -29.87
CA ALA A 202 20.93 -7.01 -30.89
C ALA A 202 21.73 -7.86 -31.89
N SER A 203 22.87 -7.35 -32.38
CA SER A 203 23.75 -8.12 -33.27
C SER A 203 24.44 -9.28 -32.56
N ALA A 204 24.82 -9.10 -31.29
CA ALA A 204 25.45 -10.14 -30.49
C ALA A 204 24.48 -11.29 -30.18
N MET A 205 23.23 -10.95 -29.87
CA MET A 205 22.15 -11.89 -29.60
C MET A 205 21.73 -12.63 -30.88
N ALA A 206 21.68 -11.94 -32.03
CA ALA A 206 21.38 -12.54 -33.33
C ALA A 206 22.50 -13.47 -33.86
N SER A 207 23.76 -13.15 -33.58
CA SER A 207 24.91 -13.97 -34.00
C SER A 207 25.23 -15.13 -33.03
N GLY A 208 24.56 -15.19 -31.87
CA GLY A 208 24.86 -16.16 -30.82
C GLY A 208 26.19 -15.89 -30.09
N ALA A 209 26.72 -14.67 -30.20
CA ALA A 209 27.88 -14.23 -29.41
C ALA A 209 27.54 -14.12 -27.91
N VAL A 210 26.26 -13.89 -27.59
CA VAL A 210 25.70 -13.94 -26.23
C VAL A 210 24.43 -14.79 -26.20
N ASP A 211 24.13 -15.36 -25.05
CA ASP A 211 23.00 -16.27 -24.84
C ASP A 211 21.78 -15.55 -24.24
N ALA A 212 22.02 -14.41 -23.60
CA ALA A 212 21.01 -13.52 -23.05
C ALA A 212 21.51 -12.07 -23.05
N ALA A 213 20.59 -11.12 -22.88
CA ALA A 213 20.88 -9.70 -22.76
C ALA A 213 19.97 -9.05 -21.72
N GLU A 214 20.54 -8.23 -20.85
CA GLU A 214 19.81 -7.42 -19.88
C GLU A 214 19.43 -6.09 -20.53
N VAL A 215 18.12 -5.85 -20.69
CA VAL A 215 17.56 -4.72 -21.45
C VAL A 215 16.31 -4.16 -20.80
N PRO A 216 15.95 -2.89 -21.05
CA PRO A 216 14.64 -2.35 -20.68
C PRO A 216 13.51 -3.05 -21.45
N TRP A 217 12.30 -3.09 -20.86
CA TRP A 217 11.11 -3.68 -21.48
C TRP A 217 10.83 -3.16 -22.89
N ASP A 218 11.00 -1.85 -23.14
CA ASP A 218 10.75 -1.22 -24.45
C ASP A 218 11.74 -1.61 -25.56
N ARG A 219 12.76 -2.42 -25.23
CA ARG A 219 13.76 -2.97 -26.17
C ARG A 219 13.61 -4.47 -26.39
N VAL A 220 12.81 -5.18 -25.59
CA VAL A 220 12.67 -6.65 -25.70
C VAL A 220 12.23 -7.09 -27.10
N THR A 221 11.30 -6.37 -27.71
CA THR A 221 10.81 -6.67 -29.07
C THR A 221 11.83 -6.36 -30.18
N LYS A 222 12.92 -5.66 -29.86
CA LYS A 222 13.95 -5.21 -30.83
C LYS A 222 15.22 -6.05 -30.78
N ILE A 223 15.39 -6.91 -29.77
CA ILE A 223 16.61 -7.70 -29.58
C ILE A 223 16.53 -9.13 -30.17
N ASN A 224 15.41 -9.48 -30.82
CA ASN A 224 15.15 -10.80 -31.46
C ASN A 224 15.23 -12.01 -30.51
N ALA A 225 14.84 -11.84 -29.24
CA ALA A 225 14.88 -12.91 -28.23
C ALA A 225 13.67 -13.84 -28.31
N ALA A 226 13.90 -15.14 -28.09
CA ALA A 226 12.83 -16.15 -28.01
C ALA A 226 12.12 -16.17 -26.63
N PHE A 227 12.79 -15.70 -25.58
CA PHE A 227 12.28 -15.70 -24.20
C PHE A 227 12.57 -14.38 -23.49
N VAL A 228 11.73 -14.01 -22.54
CA VAL A 228 11.99 -12.92 -21.60
C VAL A 228 11.68 -13.34 -20.17
N THR A 229 12.67 -13.19 -19.29
CA THR A 229 12.54 -13.37 -17.84
C THR A 229 12.13 -12.04 -17.23
N GLN A 230 10.94 -11.97 -16.65
CA GLN A 230 10.48 -10.80 -15.89
C GLN A 230 11.19 -10.74 -14.54
N SER A 231 12.49 -10.44 -14.57
CA SER A 231 13.29 -10.29 -13.36
C SER A 231 12.95 -9.01 -12.60
N ASP A 232 12.51 -7.95 -13.30
CA ASP A 232 12.24 -6.60 -12.78
C ASP A 232 13.20 -6.23 -11.64
N HIS A 233 14.49 -6.41 -11.94
CA HIS A 233 15.52 -6.46 -10.91
C HIS A 233 16.09 -5.07 -10.63
N ARG A 234 15.99 -4.13 -11.56
CA ARG A 234 16.37 -2.73 -11.40
C ARG A 234 15.71 -1.87 -12.47
N PHE A 235 15.90 -0.55 -12.39
CA PHE A 235 15.47 0.38 -13.42
C PHE A 235 16.63 1.26 -13.88
N SER A 236 16.56 1.74 -15.12
CA SER A 236 17.45 2.79 -15.60
C SER A 236 16.94 4.14 -15.13
N GLY A 237 17.81 5.04 -14.69
CA GLY A 237 17.43 6.39 -14.27
C GLY A 237 18.46 7.43 -14.66
N LEU A 238 18.01 8.66 -14.95
CA LEU A 238 18.87 9.82 -15.17
C LEU A 238 18.64 10.88 -14.11
N ILE A 239 19.59 11.78 -13.92
CA ILE A 239 19.47 12.89 -12.98
C ILE A 239 20.18 14.11 -13.55
N ALA A 240 19.55 15.28 -13.45
CA ALA A 240 20.18 16.53 -13.80
C ALA A 240 21.00 17.04 -12.61
N ILE A 241 22.29 17.28 -12.81
CA ILE A 241 23.23 17.82 -11.83
C ILE A 241 23.81 19.15 -12.30
N TYR A 242 24.10 20.05 -11.37
CA TYR A 242 24.77 21.32 -11.64
C TYR A 242 25.79 21.65 -10.58
N GLN A 243 26.76 22.50 -10.92
CA GLN A 243 27.70 23.03 -9.95
C GLN A 243 27.09 24.23 -9.20
N VAL A 244 27.05 24.16 -7.86
CA VAL A 244 26.34 25.14 -7.02
C VAL A 244 26.89 26.56 -7.21
N ALA A 245 28.21 26.71 -7.25
CA ALA A 245 28.87 28.01 -7.38
C ALA A 245 28.48 28.70 -8.69
N ARG A 246 28.64 28.01 -9.84
CA ARG A 246 28.26 28.54 -11.16
C ARG A 246 26.77 28.81 -11.28
N PHE A 247 25.92 27.86 -10.91
CA PHE A 247 24.47 28.01 -11.05
C PHE A 247 23.94 29.19 -10.23
N SER A 248 24.54 29.48 -9.06
CA SER A 248 24.16 30.65 -8.24
C SER A 248 24.50 32.01 -8.86
N THR A 249 25.44 32.07 -9.82
CA THR A 249 25.80 33.33 -10.52
C THR A 249 24.78 33.73 -11.60
N LEU A 250 23.91 32.82 -12.01
CA LEU A 250 22.90 33.07 -13.03
C LEU A 250 21.78 33.97 -12.49
N PRO A 251 21.17 34.86 -13.30
CA PRO A 251 19.99 35.63 -12.91
C PRO A 251 18.81 34.74 -12.48
N ASP A 252 18.03 35.19 -11.48
CA ASP A 252 16.87 34.45 -10.96
C ASP A 252 15.88 33.99 -12.05
N PRO A 253 15.51 34.81 -13.06
CA PRO A 253 14.62 34.35 -14.13
C PRO A 253 15.20 33.22 -14.98
N ALA A 254 16.51 33.25 -15.24
CA ALA A 254 17.20 32.19 -15.99
C ALA A 254 17.23 30.88 -15.18
N ARG A 255 17.56 30.95 -13.88
CA ARG A 255 17.53 29.77 -12.99
C ARG A 255 16.13 29.17 -12.90
N GLN A 256 15.10 30.01 -12.77
CA GLN A 256 13.70 29.57 -12.73
C GLN A 256 13.31 28.89 -14.05
N ARG A 257 13.63 29.50 -15.19
CA ARG A 257 13.29 28.95 -16.51
C ARG A 257 13.97 27.61 -16.77
N ILE A 258 15.25 27.48 -16.44
CA ILE A 258 16.00 26.22 -16.59
C ILE A 258 15.40 25.14 -15.69
N THR A 259 15.12 25.46 -14.43
CA THR A 259 14.48 24.54 -13.49
C THR A 259 13.12 24.06 -14.02
N GLN A 260 12.29 24.97 -14.54
CA GLN A 260 11.00 24.64 -15.12
C GLN A 260 11.12 23.70 -16.32
N VAL A 261 12.03 23.99 -17.25
CA VAL A 261 12.22 23.17 -18.46
C VAL A 261 12.74 21.78 -18.11
N ILE A 262 13.71 21.67 -17.19
CA ILE A 262 14.26 20.38 -16.76
C ILE A 262 13.20 19.54 -16.04
N ASN A 263 12.38 20.14 -15.17
CA ASN A 263 11.28 19.43 -14.51
C ASN A 263 10.21 18.98 -15.50
N TYR A 264 9.87 19.81 -16.49
CA TYR A 264 8.92 19.42 -17.55
C TYR A 264 9.46 18.27 -18.39
N ALA A 265 10.76 18.33 -18.75
CA ALA A 265 11.41 17.29 -19.52
C ALA A 265 11.48 15.97 -18.75
N GLU A 266 11.77 16.01 -17.44
CA GLU A 266 11.71 14.84 -16.55
C GLU A 266 10.36 14.12 -16.67
N GLU A 267 9.26 14.86 -16.51
CA GLU A 267 7.91 14.32 -16.54
C GLU A 267 7.54 13.76 -17.93
N HIS A 268 7.84 14.52 -18.98
CA HIS A 268 7.54 14.13 -20.35
C HIS A 268 8.31 12.87 -20.78
N VAL A 269 9.59 12.79 -20.43
CA VAL A 269 10.43 11.62 -20.73
C VAL A 269 9.96 10.40 -19.96
N SER A 270 9.77 10.55 -18.65
CA SER A 270 9.37 9.46 -17.77
C SER A 270 8.02 8.86 -18.18
N SER A 271 7.05 9.72 -18.56
CA SER A 271 5.74 9.29 -19.05
C SER A 271 5.81 8.57 -20.40
N THR A 272 6.64 9.06 -21.32
CA THR A 272 6.86 8.45 -22.63
C THR A 272 7.48 7.06 -22.53
N ILE A 273 8.50 6.91 -21.68
CA ILE A 273 9.15 5.61 -21.46
C ILE A 273 8.20 4.62 -20.81
N ALA A 274 7.44 5.07 -19.80
CA ALA A 274 6.41 4.23 -19.19
C ALA A 274 5.33 3.79 -20.20
N ALA A 275 4.97 4.64 -21.17
CA ALA A 275 4.05 4.28 -22.24
C ALA A 275 4.64 3.22 -23.18
N ARG A 276 5.89 3.41 -23.64
CA ARG A 276 6.58 2.43 -24.50
C ARG A 276 6.81 1.10 -23.81
N GLU A 277 7.12 1.10 -22.52
CA GLU A 277 7.24 -0.11 -21.69
C GLU A 277 5.92 -0.88 -21.66
N ARG A 278 4.79 -0.20 -21.44
CA ARG A 278 3.45 -0.83 -21.51
C ARG A 278 3.17 -1.42 -22.89
N GLU A 279 3.43 -0.67 -23.96
CA GLU A 279 3.24 -1.14 -25.33
C GLU A 279 4.09 -2.39 -25.63
N ALA A 280 5.36 -2.41 -25.20
CA ALA A 280 6.23 -3.55 -25.39
C ALA A 280 5.79 -4.76 -24.55
N ILE A 281 5.36 -4.55 -23.31
CA ILE A 281 4.78 -5.58 -22.45
C ILE A 281 3.55 -6.22 -23.12
N ASP A 282 2.64 -5.40 -23.64
CA ASP A 282 1.43 -5.89 -24.31
C ASP A 282 1.77 -6.61 -25.63
N ALA A 283 2.76 -6.11 -26.38
CA ALA A 283 3.26 -6.76 -27.58
C ALA A 283 3.91 -8.12 -27.29
N VAL A 284 4.71 -8.24 -26.22
CA VAL A 284 5.29 -9.52 -25.78
C VAL A 284 4.19 -10.48 -25.34
N ARG A 285 3.18 -10.01 -24.59
CA ARG A 285 2.04 -10.86 -24.17
C ARG A 285 1.21 -11.37 -25.34
N ALA A 286 1.08 -10.58 -26.39
CA ALA A 286 0.35 -10.95 -27.61
C ALA A 286 1.21 -11.74 -28.61
N SER A 287 2.53 -11.80 -28.42
CA SER A 287 3.46 -12.45 -29.36
C SER A 287 3.39 -13.97 -29.26
N SER A 288 3.42 -14.64 -30.41
CA SER A 288 3.67 -16.09 -30.50
C SER A 288 5.15 -16.44 -30.63
N GLU A 289 6.02 -15.44 -30.83
CA GLU A 289 7.46 -15.61 -31.07
C GLU A 289 8.29 -15.44 -29.80
N ILE A 290 7.80 -14.68 -28.81
CA ILE A 290 8.48 -14.40 -27.55
C ILE A 290 7.72 -15.04 -26.39
N THR A 291 8.38 -15.93 -25.65
CA THR A 291 7.79 -16.56 -24.47
C THR A 291 8.09 -15.75 -23.21
N TRP A 292 7.05 -15.22 -22.58
CA TRP A 292 7.14 -14.54 -21.27
C TRP A 292 7.33 -15.56 -20.14
N MET A 293 8.37 -15.39 -19.32
CA MET A 293 8.60 -16.14 -18.10
C MET A 293 8.44 -15.23 -16.88
N GLY A 294 7.31 -15.38 -16.18
CA GLY A 294 7.05 -14.67 -14.94
C GLY A 294 7.93 -15.20 -13.80
N VAL A 295 8.36 -14.28 -12.94
CA VAL A 295 9.14 -14.55 -11.72
C VAL A 295 8.24 -14.24 -10.53
N ASP A 296 7.98 -15.24 -9.69
CA ASP A 296 7.26 -15.05 -8.43
C ASP A 296 8.21 -14.58 -7.30
N SER A 297 7.65 -14.30 -6.11
CA SER A 297 8.42 -13.84 -4.96
C SER A 297 9.47 -14.86 -4.49
N GLY A 298 9.23 -16.17 -4.65
CA GLY A 298 10.18 -17.21 -4.30
C GLY A 298 11.38 -17.23 -5.24
N VAL A 299 11.15 -17.15 -6.55
CA VAL A 299 12.24 -17.05 -7.54
C VAL A 299 12.96 -15.70 -7.41
N ARG A 300 12.24 -14.62 -7.08
CA ARG A 300 12.85 -13.31 -6.77
C ARG A 300 13.75 -13.39 -5.53
N ALA A 301 13.35 -14.10 -4.47
CA ALA A 301 14.17 -14.33 -3.29
C ALA A 301 15.44 -15.14 -3.64
N GLN A 302 15.32 -16.16 -4.50
CA GLN A 302 16.49 -16.90 -4.99
C GLN A 302 17.49 -15.99 -5.71
N TRP A 303 17.00 -15.04 -6.52
CA TRP A 303 17.84 -14.03 -7.16
C TRP A 303 18.54 -13.12 -6.14
N GLN A 304 17.82 -12.67 -5.10
CA GLN A 304 18.38 -11.88 -4.02
C GLN A 304 19.48 -12.62 -3.28
N ASP A 305 19.23 -13.88 -2.89
CA ASP A 305 20.17 -14.74 -2.17
C ASP A 305 21.42 -15.02 -3.00
N ALA A 306 21.25 -15.38 -4.28
CA ALA A 306 22.36 -15.72 -5.16
C ALA A 306 23.27 -14.52 -5.48
N LEU A 307 22.72 -13.31 -5.45
CA LEU A 307 23.48 -12.07 -5.68
C LEU A 307 24.00 -11.43 -4.38
N ALA A 308 23.48 -11.81 -3.19
CA ALA A 308 23.78 -11.18 -1.92
C ALA A 308 25.29 -11.10 -1.62
N ALA A 309 26.01 -12.21 -1.80
CA ALA A 309 27.46 -12.25 -1.55
C ALA A 309 28.25 -11.34 -2.49
N ARG A 310 27.81 -11.20 -3.75
CA ARG A 310 28.41 -10.30 -4.73
C ARG A 310 28.10 -8.83 -4.45
N GLN A 311 26.91 -8.55 -3.92
CA GLN A 311 26.50 -7.19 -3.58
C GLN A 311 27.11 -6.67 -2.28
N ALA A 312 27.55 -7.53 -1.36
CA ALA A 312 27.99 -7.13 -0.03
C ALA A 312 29.06 -6.00 -0.01
N PRO A 313 30.14 -6.03 -0.82
CA PRO A 313 31.12 -4.94 -0.85
C PRO A 313 30.53 -3.61 -1.36
N ALA A 314 29.60 -3.68 -2.32
CA ALA A 314 28.92 -2.50 -2.82
C ALA A 314 27.95 -1.93 -1.77
N ILE A 315 27.19 -2.78 -1.08
CA ILE A 315 26.28 -2.40 0.01
C ILE A 315 27.04 -1.71 1.15
N GLU A 316 28.20 -2.23 1.53
CA GLU A 316 29.06 -1.63 2.56
C GLU A 316 29.52 -0.22 2.16
N ARG A 317 29.96 -0.05 0.91
CA ARG A 317 30.38 1.25 0.37
C ARG A 317 29.23 2.26 0.25
N ILE A 318 28.03 1.79 -0.08
CA ILE A 318 26.81 2.61 -0.21
C ILE A 318 26.27 3.02 1.17
N GLY A 319 26.36 2.13 2.15
CA GLY A 319 25.77 2.25 3.48
C GLY A 319 24.63 1.26 3.66
N SER A 320 24.84 0.25 4.51
CA SER A 320 23.88 -0.83 4.74
C SER A 320 22.53 -0.34 5.27
N SER A 321 22.49 0.74 6.06
CA SER A 321 21.25 1.35 6.54
C SER A 321 20.45 1.98 5.40
N LEU A 322 21.11 2.70 4.50
CA LEU A 322 20.50 3.31 3.32
C LEU A 322 19.91 2.25 2.39
N VAL A 323 20.65 1.17 2.15
CA VAL A 323 20.17 0.03 1.33
C VAL A 323 19.01 -0.68 2.01
N TYR A 324 19.09 -0.90 3.33
CA TYR A 324 18.01 -1.51 4.11
C TYR A 324 16.73 -0.65 4.02
N GLU A 325 16.83 0.65 4.27
CA GLU A 325 15.72 1.60 4.18
C GLU A 325 15.08 1.62 2.78
N ALA A 326 15.88 1.51 1.71
CA ALA A 326 15.38 1.43 0.34
C ALA A 326 14.64 0.11 0.05
N ARG A 327 15.01 -1.00 0.71
CA ARG A 327 14.41 -2.33 0.55
C ARG A 327 13.10 -2.50 1.32
N ILE A 328 13.01 -1.95 2.53
CA ILE A 328 11.86 -2.16 3.44
C ILE A 328 10.75 -1.13 3.30
N ASN A 329 11.02 0.03 2.67
CA ASN A 329 9.99 1.02 2.40
C ASN A 329 9.48 0.83 0.97
N PRO A 330 8.34 0.15 0.75
CA PRO A 330 7.69 0.19 -0.54
C PRO A 330 7.38 1.64 -0.88
N ILE A 331 7.64 2.03 -2.12
CA ILE A 331 7.08 3.24 -2.73
C ILE A 331 5.56 2.99 -2.87
N SER A 332 4.86 3.02 -1.75
CA SER A 332 3.44 2.83 -1.66
C SER A 332 2.76 4.20 -1.74
N THR A 333 1.87 4.31 -2.73
CA THR A 333 0.81 5.30 -2.85
C THR A 333 1.22 6.77 -3.01
N LEU A 334 1.79 7.11 -4.16
CA LEU A 334 1.33 8.28 -4.90
C LEU A 334 0.90 7.82 -6.28
N SER A 335 -0.42 7.83 -6.51
CA SER A 335 -0.98 7.61 -7.84
C SER A 335 -0.58 8.77 -8.75
N TYR A 336 -0.48 8.50 -10.05
CA TYR A 336 -0.17 9.50 -11.10
C TYR A 336 -1.10 10.73 -11.07
N SER A 337 -2.21 10.67 -10.33
CA SER A 337 -3.19 11.75 -10.13
C SER A 337 -2.72 12.90 -9.24
N VAL A 338 -1.59 12.79 -8.53
CA VAL A 338 -1.09 13.87 -7.65
C VAL A 338 -0.36 14.97 -8.41
N LEU A 339 -0.03 14.74 -9.69
CA LEU A 339 0.58 15.77 -10.55
C LEU A 339 -0.43 16.80 -11.09
N SER A 340 -1.74 16.61 -10.85
CA SER A 340 -2.80 17.51 -11.34
C SER A 340 -3.43 18.42 -10.28
N ALA A 341 -3.00 18.40 -9.01
CA ALA A 341 -3.52 19.32 -7.99
C ALA A 341 -2.58 20.52 -7.79
N PRO A 342 -3.04 21.78 -7.98
CA PRO A 342 -2.22 22.98 -7.84
C PRO A 342 -1.79 23.31 -6.39
N TRP A 343 -2.04 22.41 -5.42
CA TRP A 343 -1.77 22.61 -4.00
C TRP A 343 -1.05 21.40 -3.40
N SER A 344 0.22 21.53 -3.02
CA SER A 344 0.87 20.56 -2.13
C SER A 344 0.63 20.99 -0.68
N ILE A 345 -0.34 20.37 0.00
CA ILE A 345 -0.62 20.61 1.42
C ILE A 345 -0.06 19.44 2.24
N ASN A 346 0.59 19.75 3.35
CA ASN A 346 1.30 18.78 4.15
C ASN A 346 1.00 18.97 5.64
N TRP A 347 0.92 17.84 6.35
CA TRP A 347 1.09 17.83 7.78
C TRP A 347 2.54 18.15 8.12
N ASN A 348 2.75 19.04 9.08
CA ASN A 348 4.04 19.45 9.61
C ASN A 348 4.01 19.34 11.14
N ALA A 349 4.93 18.60 11.74
CA ALA A 349 5.01 18.46 13.20
C ALA A 349 6.43 18.61 13.73
N TRP A 350 6.55 19.13 14.94
CA TRP A 350 7.83 19.26 15.64
C TRP A 350 7.64 19.34 17.15
N PHE A 351 8.73 19.11 17.88
CA PHE A 351 8.80 19.38 19.31
C PHE A 351 9.61 20.65 19.55
N GLN A 352 9.23 21.43 20.56
CA GLN A 352 9.98 22.63 20.93
C GLN A 352 10.03 22.85 22.45
N SER A 353 11.15 23.36 22.95
CA SER A 353 11.24 23.87 24.33
C SER A 353 10.94 25.37 24.43
N SER A 354 10.98 26.06 23.29
CA SER A 354 10.51 27.42 23.09
C SER A 354 10.30 27.66 21.58
N PRO A 355 9.60 28.73 21.14
CA PRO A 355 9.40 29.00 19.71
C PRO A 355 10.68 29.10 18.86
N ARG A 356 11.85 29.30 19.50
CA ARG A 356 13.16 29.35 18.82
C ARG A 356 13.98 28.06 18.95
N GLN A 357 13.52 27.10 19.75
CA GLN A 357 14.28 25.89 20.06
C GLN A 357 13.48 24.64 19.71
N VAL A 358 13.55 24.26 18.44
CA VAL A 358 13.06 22.98 17.93
C VAL A 358 13.97 21.86 18.45
N LYS A 359 13.37 20.72 18.75
CA LYS A 359 14.04 19.58 19.37
C LYS A 359 13.80 18.32 18.54
N ALA A 360 14.90 17.76 18.05
CA ALA A 360 14.91 16.42 17.45
C ALA A 360 14.91 15.31 18.52
N SER A 361 15.26 15.66 19.78
CA SER A 361 15.23 14.76 20.93
C SER A 361 14.76 15.47 22.19
N LEU A 362 14.10 14.72 23.08
CA LEU A 362 13.57 15.20 24.34
C LEU A 362 14.43 14.70 25.51
N VAL A 363 14.31 15.36 26.66
CA VAL A 363 14.97 14.94 27.90
C VAL A 363 13.91 14.63 28.95
N ALA A 364 14.03 13.47 29.58
CA ALA A 364 13.13 13.06 30.67
C ALA A 364 13.06 14.13 31.77
N GLY A 365 11.86 14.39 32.26
CA GLY A 365 11.56 15.39 33.29
C GLY A 365 11.40 16.82 32.76
N LYS A 366 11.63 17.11 31.47
CA LYS A 366 11.45 18.45 30.89
C LYS A 366 10.13 18.57 30.12
N PRO A 367 9.44 19.73 30.21
CA PRO A 367 8.28 20.01 29.39
C PRO A 367 8.70 20.43 27.97
N TYR A 368 7.91 19.99 26.99
CA TYR A 368 8.03 20.35 25.58
C TYR A 368 6.65 20.59 24.98
N ASP A 369 6.56 21.52 24.05
CA ASP A 369 5.37 21.67 23.22
C ASP A 369 5.50 20.72 22.03
N PHE A 370 4.53 19.82 21.88
CA PHE A 370 4.28 19.13 20.62
C PHE A 370 3.39 20.01 19.74
N VAL A 371 3.87 20.32 18.55
CA VAL A 371 3.19 21.20 17.61
C VAL A 371 2.82 20.42 16.35
N LEU A 372 1.57 20.56 15.93
CA LEU A 372 1.04 20.05 14.67
C LEU A 372 0.47 21.20 13.85
N ASP A 373 0.79 21.24 12.56
CA ASP A 373 0.26 22.22 11.62
C ASP A 373 -0.11 21.58 10.28
N LEU A 374 -1.17 22.08 9.66
CA LEU A 374 -1.51 21.78 8.28
C LEU A 374 -1.14 23.00 7.43
N GLY A 375 -0.16 22.84 6.55
CA GLY A 375 0.46 23.97 5.86
C GLY A 375 0.69 23.73 4.38
N ARG A 376 0.84 24.82 3.63
CA ARG A 376 1.23 24.77 2.22
C ARG A 376 2.69 24.35 2.11
N GLY A 377 2.91 23.08 1.79
CA GLY A 377 4.21 22.46 1.58
C GLY A 377 4.93 22.05 2.87
N ILE A 378 6.16 21.58 2.69
CA ILE A 378 7.03 21.02 3.75
C ILE A 378 7.73 22.16 4.50
N TYR A 379 7.76 22.08 5.83
CA TYR A 379 8.44 23.04 6.69
C TYR A 379 9.90 22.59 6.94
N PRO A 380 10.91 23.38 6.54
CA PRO A 380 12.31 23.02 6.74
C PRO A 380 12.66 22.86 8.23
N GLY A 381 13.10 21.67 8.63
CA GLY A 381 13.42 21.36 10.03
C GLY A 381 12.24 20.85 10.87
N ALA A 382 11.04 20.78 10.30
CA ALA A 382 9.93 20.01 10.84
C ALA A 382 9.92 18.59 10.24
N LEU A 383 9.15 17.71 10.87
CA LEU A 383 8.76 16.45 10.24
C LEU A 383 7.53 16.71 9.36
N SER A 384 7.46 16.12 8.17
CA SER A 384 6.37 16.40 7.23
C SER A 384 5.86 15.15 6.50
N SER A 385 4.56 15.12 6.21
CA SER A 385 3.90 14.11 5.35
C SER A 385 2.86 14.78 4.46
N GLY A 386 2.57 14.19 3.30
CA GLY A 386 1.39 14.56 2.52
C GLY A 386 0.11 14.21 3.29
N ILE A 387 -0.98 14.92 2.98
CA ILE A 387 -2.32 14.54 3.42
C ILE A 387 -2.85 13.35 2.63
N SER A 388 -3.67 12.52 3.26
CA SER A 388 -4.33 11.36 2.65
C SER A 388 -5.26 11.73 1.47
N GLY A 389 -5.67 10.74 0.66
CA GLY A 389 -6.67 10.96 -0.39
C GLY A 389 -8.03 11.39 0.16
N LEU A 390 -8.49 10.77 1.25
CA LEU A 390 -9.77 11.09 1.89
C LEU A 390 -9.81 12.52 2.45
N LEU A 391 -8.71 13.02 3.01
CA LEU A 391 -8.63 14.41 3.46
C LEU A 391 -8.57 15.38 2.28
N GLN A 392 -7.93 15.02 1.16
CA GLN A 392 -7.98 15.81 -0.08
C GLN A 392 -9.41 15.91 -0.60
N GLU A 393 -10.16 14.81 -0.60
CA GLU A 393 -11.57 14.78 -0.99
C GLU A 393 -12.43 15.64 -0.07
N GLU A 394 -12.22 15.56 1.25
CA GLU A 394 -12.95 16.40 2.20
C GLU A 394 -12.67 17.89 2.01
N ILE A 395 -11.42 18.25 1.76
CA ILE A 395 -11.05 19.63 1.45
C ILE A 395 -11.69 20.06 0.13
N ALA A 396 -11.86 19.17 -0.85
CA ALA A 396 -12.53 19.47 -2.11
C ALA A 396 -14.07 19.47 -2.00
N ALA A 397 -14.65 18.84 -0.98
CA ALA A 397 -16.08 18.72 -0.78
C ALA A 397 -16.68 20.08 -0.35
N ASP A 398 -17.80 20.48 -0.96
CA ASP A 398 -18.51 21.75 -0.70
C ASP A 398 -17.67 23.02 -0.95
N PRO A 399 -17.48 23.41 -2.22
CA PRO A 399 -16.64 24.55 -2.61
C PRO A 399 -17.19 25.90 -2.13
N ASP A 400 -18.45 25.97 -1.70
CA ASP A 400 -19.11 27.21 -1.27
C ASP A 400 -18.91 27.52 0.22
N SER A 401 -18.36 26.58 1.01
CA SER A 401 -18.05 26.80 2.43
C SER A 401 -16.72 27.51 2.64
N ASP A 402 -16.69 28.62 3.40
CA ASP A 402 -15.46 29.36 3.69
C ASP A 402 -14.45 28.57 4.56
N GLU A 403 -14.95 27.67 5.41
CA GLU A 403 -14.16 26.84 6.33
C GLU A 403 -14.53 25.36 6.20
N ILE A 404 -13.54 24.48 6.38
CA ILE A 404 -13.75 23.04 6.58
C ILE A 404 -13.34 22.69 8.01
N HIS A 405 -14.27 22.18 8.80
CA HIS A 405 -13.99 21.82 10.19
C HIS A 405 -13.51 20.37 10.28
N LEU A 406 -12.37 20.16 10.93
CA LEU A 406 -11.79 18.86 11.25
C LEU A 406 -11.77 18.66 12.76
N LEU A 407 -11.74 17.40 13.19
CA LEU A 407 -11.54 17.00 14.58
C LEU A 407 -10.24 16.19 14.70
N VAL A 408 -9.25 16.73 15.42
CA VAL A 408 -7.95 16.08 15.64
C VAL A 408 -7.91 15.48 17.04
N ARG A 409 -7.67 14.17 17.13
CA ARG A 409 -7.65 13.42 18.39
C ARG A 409 -6.26 12.83 18.65
N PRO A 410 -5.55 13.29 19.70
CA PRO A 410 -4.21 12.81 19.99
C PRO A 410 -4.20 11.62 20.98
N VAL A 411 -3.24 10.71 20.80
CA VAL A 411 -2.99 9.53 21.65
C VAL A 411 -1.47 9.42 21.87
N LEU A 412 -1.06 9.17 23.12
CA LEU A 412 0.35 8.95 23.47
C LEU A 412 0.61 7.44 23.60
N MET A 413 1.60 6.92 22.87
CA MET A 413 1.94 5.50 22.91
C MET A 413 3.21 5.25 23.74
N GLY A 414 3.26 4.08 24.39
CA GLY A 414 4.46 3.57 25.08
C GLY A 414 4.77 4.20 26.45
N GLY A 415 3.88 5.04 27.00
CA GLY A 415 4.01 5.61 28.36
C GLY A 415 5.26 6.45 28.59
N ILE A 416 5.88 6.95 27.51
CA ILE A 416 7.07 7.80 27.58
C ILE A 416 6.68 9.27 27.73
N LEU A 417 5.64 9.69 27.02
CA LEU A 417 5.09 11.04 27.10
C LEU A 417 3.80 11.04 27.91
N GLU A 418 3.59 12.13 28.65
CA GLU A 418 2.34 12.44 29.33
C GLU A 418 1.98 13.92 29.12
N PRO A 419 0.69 14.30 29.19
CA PRO A 419 0.30 15.70 29.23
C PRO A 419 0.93 16.42 30.41
N ALA A 420 1.36 17.67 30.23
CA ALA A 420 1.86 18.47 31.35
C ALA A 420 0.76 18.70 32.41
N PRO A 421 1.10 18.82 33.71
CA PRO A 421 0.12 19.05 34.77
C PRO A 421 -0.79 20.24 34.49
N GLY A 422 -2.11 20.02 34.62
CA GLY A 422 -3.12 21.06 34.38
C GLY A 422 -3.39 21.36 32.90
N THR A 423 -2.83 20.59 31.97
CA THR A 423 -3.07 20.74 30.53
C THR A 423 -4.02 19.68 30.00
N ASP A 424 -4.70 20.02 28.90
CA ASP A 424 -5.69 19.17 28.27
C ASP A 424 -5.13 18.55 26.97
N PHE A 425 -5.15 17.22 26.93
CA PHE A 425 -4.77 16.40 25.78
C PHE A 425 -5.98 15.71 25.12
N ARG A 426 -7.14 16.39 25.15
CA ARG A 426 -8.35 15.96 24.44
C ARG A 426 -8.34 16.37 22.98
N ALA A 427 -9.33 15.82 22.27
CA ALA A 427 -9.67 16.19 20.90
C ALA A 427 -9.86 17.70 20.75
N ARG A 428 -9.39 18.25 19.63
CA ARG A 428 -9.52 19.67 19.29
C ARG A 428 -10.02 19.84 17.86
N ARG A 429 -10.80 20.89 17.64
CA ARG A 429 -11.22 21.28 16.29
C ARG A 429 -10.08 21.99 15.57
N PHE A 430 -9.98 21.80 14.27
CA PHE A 430 -9.04 22.45 13.37
C PHE A 430 -9.82 22.94 12.14
N ASN A 431 -9.74 24.22 11.81
CA ASN A 431 -10.58 24.84 10.79
C ASN A 431 -9.76 25.16 9.54
N VAL A 432 -9.84 24.34 8.51
CA VAL A 432 -9.14 24.62 7.25
C VAL A 432 -9.81 25.82 6.57
N GLN A 433 -9.14 26.97 6.57
CA GLN A 433 -9.62 28.19 5.92
C GLN A 433 -9.32 28.11 4.42
N ARG A 434 -10.36 28.13 3.58
CA ARG A 434 -10.21 27.87 2.14
C ARG A 434 -9.37 28.93 1.42
N ASP A 435 -9.47 30.18 1.82
CA ASP A 435 -8.70 31.30 1.28
C ASP A 435 -7.17 31.17 1.53
N ARG A 436 -6.79 30.29 2.47
CA ARG A 436 -5.40 29.98 2.80
C ARG A 436 -4.85 28.75 2.06
N LEU A 437 -5.66 27.99 1.33
CA LEU A 437 -5.23 26.81 0.55
C LEU A 437 -4.36 27.13 -0.68
N PRO A 438 -4.67 28.18 -1.49
CA PRO A 438 -3.91 28.46 -2.70
C PRO A 438 -2.44 28.81 -2.40
N ALA A 439 -1.53 28.29 -3.23
CA ALA A 439 -0.11 28.62 -3.18
C ALA A 439 0.11 30.11 -3.41
N ARG A 440 0.99 30.73 -2.62
CA ARG A 440 1.34 32.15 -2.75
C ARG A 440 2.74 32.30 -3.33
N VAL A 441 2.96 33.38 -4.08
CA VAL A 441 4.24 33.69 -4.76
C VAL A 441 5.42 33.71 -3.77
N ASN A 442 5.19 34.14 -2.52
CA ASN A 442 6.22 34.25 -1.50
C ASN A 442 6.47 32.94 -0.72
N ASP A 443 5.66 31.89 -0.87
CA ASP A 443 5.76 30.67 -0.04
C ASP A 443 7.18 30.06 -0.08
N GLN A 444 7.81 30.04 -1.26
CA GLN A 444 9.19 29.56 -1.42
C GLN A 444 10.20 30.44 -0.69
N SER A 445 10.05 31.77 -0.77
CA SER A 445 10.94 32.72 -0.09
C SER A 445 10.85 32.59 1.43
N VAL A 446 9.64 32.42 1.98
CA VAL A 446 9.44 32.26 3.43
C VAL A 446 10.02 30.92 3.91
N ARG A 447 9.84 29.83 3.16
CA ARG A 447 10.52 28.55 3.45
C ARG A 447 12.05 28.69 3.43
N GLU A 448 12.59 29.45 2.49
CA GLU A 448 14.03 29.66 2.39
C GLU A 448 14.58 30.50 3.55
N LYS A 449 13.81 31.48 4.05
CA LYS A 449 14.13 32.20 5.30
C LYS A 449 14.17 31.25 6.50
N ALA A 450 13.21 30.32 6.60
CA ALA A 450 13.19 29.34 7.68
C ALA A 450 14.39 28.37 7.58
N ARG A 451 14.70 27.87 6.38
CA ARG A 451 15.87 27.02 6.11
C ARG A 451 17.17 27.71 6.52
N ASN A 452 17.28 29.01 6.26
CA ASN A 452 18.43 29.84 6.63
C ASN A 452 18.35 30.41 8.06
N HIS A 453 17.43 29.91 8.89
CA HIS A 453 17.28 30.29 10.30
C HIS A 453 16.99 31.78 10.54
N LEU A 454 16.47 32.49 9.54
CA LEU A 454 16.10 33.90 9.62
C LEU A 454 14.73 34.11 10.28
N ILE A 455 13.88 33.08 10.27
CA ILE A 455 12.57 33.04 10.94
C ILE A 455 12.40 31.69 11.64
N THR A 456 11.54 31.64 12.66
CA THR A 456 11.23 30.38 13.38
C THR A 456 10.22 29.51 12.62
N LEU A 457 10.08 28.23 13.00
CA LEU A 457 8.97 27.40 12.51
C LEU A 457 7.60 27.98 12.89
N SER A 458 7.48 28.61 14.07
CA SER A 458 6.24 29.30 14.46
C SER A 458 5.94 30.51 13.59
N ASP A 459 6.96 31.24 13.12
CA ASP A 459 6.78 32.35 12.17
C ASP A 459 6.45 31.84 10.76
N LEU A 460 7.07 30.71 10.35
CA LEU A 460 6.72 30.01 9.11
C LEU A 460 5.26 29.53 9.12
N ALA A 461 4.82 28.93 10.22
CA ALA A 461 3.45 28.45 10.38
C ALA A 461 2.42 29.59 10.31
N LYS A 462 2.71 30.79 10.83
CA LYS A 462 1.81 31.95 10.68
C LYS A 462 1.53 32.28 9.21
N GLU A 463 2.53 32.13 8.35
CA GLU A 463 2.44 32.46 6.92
C GLU A 463 1.83 31.33 6.08
N LEU A 464 2.16 30.08 6.40
CA LEU A 464 1.86 28.91 5.56
C LEU A 464 0.72 28.01 6.07
N SER A 465 0.34 28.13 7.34
CA SER A 465 -0.76 27.35 7.92
C SER A 465 -2.09 27.69 7.25
N VAL A 466 -3.03 26.75 7.28
CA VAL A 466 -4.41 26.94 6.81
C VAL A 466 -5.38 27.34 7.92
N ASP A 467 -4.96 27.35 9.19
CA ASP A 467 -5.77 27.82 10.35
C ASP A 467 -4.87 28.49 11.39
N GLY A 468 -3.94 27.69 11.92
CA GLY A 468 -2.93 27.98 12.90
C GLY A 468 -2.44 26.68 13.56
N PRO A 469 -1.21 26.64 14.10
CA PRO A 469 -0.66 25.42 14.67
C PRO A 469 -1.37 25.01 15.97
N MET A 470 -1.61 23.72 16.13
CA MET A 470 -2.11 23.11 17.37
C MET A 470 -0.95 22.79 18.30
N VAL A 471 -1.08 23.17 19.58
CA VAL A 471 -0.01 23.00 20.57
C VAL A 471 -0.48 22.20 21.77
N TRP A 472 0.24 21.13 22.10
CA TRP A 472 0.04 20.33 23.30
C TRP A 472 1.30 20.29 24.17
N PRO A 473 1.25 20.81 25.40
CA PRO A 473 2.36 20.69 26.34
C PRO A 473 2.48 19.25 26.87
N LEU A 474 3.64 18.63 26.69
CA LEU A 474 3.96 17.26 27.06
C LEU A 474 5.18 17.21 27.96
N ILE A 475 5.26 16.20 28.82
CA ILE A 475 6.44 15.87 29.64
C ILE A 475 6.87 14.45 29.32
N ALA A 476 8.16 14.26 29.07
CA ALA A 476 8.74 12.93 28.93
C ALA A 476 9.10 12.35 30.30
N ARG A 477 8.63 11.15 30.64
CA ARG A 477 8.84 10.52 31.96
C ARG A 477 10.11 9.70 32.07
N GLN A 478 10.50 9.05 30.97
CA GLN A 478 11.60 8.11 30.93
C GLN A 478 12.29 8.16 29.57
N ALA A 479 13.51 7.65 29.46
CA ALA A 479 14.18 7.53 28.17
C ALA A 479 13.53 6.47 27.27
N GLY A 480 13.68 6.61 25.95
CA GLY A 480 13.18 5.67 24.93
C GLY A 480 12.61 6.36 23.70
N CYS A 481 11.94 5.61 22.83
CA CYS A 481 11.31 6.13 21.61
C CYS A 481 9.85 6.50 21.88
N ALA A 482 9.58 7.79 22.07
CA ALA A 482 8.23 8.27 22.33
C ALA A 482 7.44 8.41 21.04
N GLN A 483 6.13 8.14 21.11
CA GLN A 483 5.24 8.29 19.96
C GLN A 483 3.99 9.09 20.29
N VAL A 484 3.66 10.05 19.42
CA VAL A 484 2.39 10.78 19.40
C VAL A 484 1.63 10.33 18.17
N VAL A 485 0.45 9.77 18.37
CA VAL A 485 -0.47 9.38 17.30
C VAL A 485 -1.61 10.38 17.24
N LEU A 486 -1.95 10.83 16.04
CA LEU A 486 -3.05 11.75 15.78
C LEU A 486 -4.01 11.08 14.81
N SER A 487 -5.28 11.04 15.15
CA SER A 487 -6.35 10.69 14.20
C SER A 487 -7.11 11.96 13.83
N ILE A 488 -7.34 12.16 12.53
CA ILE A 488 -7.98 13.33 11.95
C ILE A 488 -9.33 12.90 11.41
N TRP A 489 -10.38 13.61 11.77
CA TRP A 489 -11.76 13.30 11.44
C TRP A 489 -12.48 14.51 10.84
N ASP A 490 -13.61 14.27 10.19
CA ASP A 490 -14.54 15.33 9.80
C ASP A 490 -15.13 16.07 11.02
N ALA A 491 -15.83 17.17 10.77
CA ALA A 491 -16.40 18.05 11.78
C ALA A 491 -17.30 17.31 12.79
N ALA A 492 -18.02 16.31 12.29
CA ALA A 492 -18.94 15.49 13.06
C ALA A 492 -18.21 14.40 13.88
N GLY A 493 -16.93 14.16 13.61
CA GLY A 493 -16.14 13.09 14.23
C GLY A 493 -16.60 11.70 13.82
N LEU A 494 -17.25 11.59 12.66
CA LEU A 494 -17.91 10.40 12.13
C LEU A 494 -17.05 9.66 11.13
N ARG A 495 -16.21 10.37 10.35
CA ARG A 495 -15.29 9.82 9.35
C ARG A 495 -13.86 10.30 9.65
N PRO A 496 -12.89 9.43 9.98
CA PRO A 496 -11.50 9.76 9.93
C PRO A 496 -11.11 9.94 8.48
N LEU A 497 -10.31 10.96 8.30
CA LEU A 497 -9.82 11.44 7.04
C LEU A 497 -8.34 11.13 6.93
N ASP A 498 -7.59 11.11 8.03
CA ASP A 498 -6.12 10.98 8.01
C ASP A 498 -5.59 10.48 9.37
N TYR A 499 -4.36 9.93 9.41
CA TYR A 499 -3.62 9.74 10.66
C TYR A 499 -2.16 10.14 10.54
N ILE A 500 -1.57 10.44 11.69
CA ILE A 500 -0.16 10.84 11.80
C ILE A 500 0.45 10.12 12.99
N VAL A 501 1.58 9.44 12.77
CA VAL A 501 2.43 8.92 13.84
C VAL A 501 3.72 9.71 13.86
N VAL A 502 4.01 10.37 14.98
CA VAL A 502 5.24 11.11 15.22
C VAL A 502 6.09 10.37 16.24
N SER A 503 7.28 9.93 15.85
CA SER A 503 8.26 9.30 16.73
C SER A 503 9.37 10.28 17.10
N VAL A 504 9.73 10.34 18.39
CA VAL A 504 10.81 11.20 18.89
C VAL A 504 11.66 10.50 19.97
N PRO A 505 12.99 10.55 19.89
CA PRO A 505 13.85 10.02 20.93
C PRO A 505 13.79 10.83 22.22
N VAL A 506 13.81 10.14 23.36
CA VAL A 506 13.92 10.73 24.70
C VAL A 506 15.18 10.19 25.39
N SER A 507 16.03 11.08 25.89
CA SER A 507 17.22 10.74 26.66
C SER A 507 17.04 10.98 28.16
N GLU A 508 17.88 10.34 28.97
CA GLU A 508 18.00 10.71 30.38
C GLU A 508 18.71 12.06 30.54
N VAL A 509 18.59 12.65 31.73
CA VAL A 509 19.26 13.91 32.09
C VAL A 509 20.78 13.69 32.08
N GLY A 510 21.49 14.32 31.14
CA GLY A 510 22.95 14.25 31.04
C GLY A 510 23.49 13.24 30.03
N GLN A 511 22.62 12.44 29.39
CA GLN A 511 23.01 11.51 28.32
C GLN A 511 22.99 12.22 26.97
N LYS A 512 24.06 12.06 26.17
CA LYS A 512 24.23 12.78 24.89
C LYS A 512 23.60 12.10 23.68
N ASP A 513 23.51 10.77 23.67
CA ASP A 513 22.95 10.01 22.54
C ASP A 513 21.74 9.17 22.98
N PRO A 514 20.55 9.43 22.41
CA PRO A 514 19.38 8.58 22.64
C PRO A 514 19.50 7.24 21.90
N GLN A 515 18.83 6.20 22.42
CA GLN A 515 18.71 4.87 21.79
C GLN A 515 18.14 4.96 20.35
N ALA A 516 18.38 3.91 19.55
CA ALA A 516 17.88 3.77 18.17
C ALA A 516 16.36 4.01 18.07
N CYS A 517 15.98 5.22 17.67
CA CYS A 517 14.60 5.67 17.46
C CYS A 517 14.59 6.51 16.18
N ASP A 518 13.92 6.02 15.14
CA ASP A 518 13.77 6.77 13.90
C ASP A 518 12.84 7.97 14.14
N THR A 519 13.41 9.18 14.20
CA THR A 519 12.64 10.41 14.41
C THR A 519 11.80 10.65 13.16
N SER A 520 10.56 10.17 13.15
CA SER A 520 9.72 10.07 11.96
C SER A 520 8.35 10.69 12.10
N LEU A 521 7.82 11.22 11.00
CA LEU A 521 6.40 11.48 10.84
C LEU A 521 5.93 10.63 9.69
N ARG A 522 5.02 9.70 9.99
CA ARG A 522 4.35 8.85 9.00
C ARG A 522 2.89 9.26 8.96
N GLY A 523 2.44 9.76 7.82
CA GLY A 523 1.03 9.98 7.54
C GLY A 523 0.47 8.86 6.67
N GLY A 524 -0.83 8.62 6.74
CA GLY A 524 -1.49 7.59 5.93
C GLY A 524 -3.01 7.69 6.01
N GLU A 525 -3.70 7.01 5.09
CA GLU A 525 -5.16 6.89 5.16
C GLU A 525 -5.54 6.13 6.44
N LEU A 526 -6.22 6.81 7.37
CA LEU A 526 -7.07 6.10 8.31
C LEU A 526 -8.29 5.71 7.49
N VAL A 527 -8.46 4.41 7.28
CA VAL A 527 -9.66 3.88 6.63
C VAL A 527 -10.84 4.00 7.62
N SER A 528 -11.36 5.23 7.64
CA SER A 528 -12.78 5.59 7.72
C SER A 528 -13.60 5.36 8.99
N GLY A 529 -14.85 5.89 8.95
CA GLY A 529 -15.70 6.26 10.06
C GLY A 529 -15.95 5.24 11.16
N MET A 530 -16.61 5.64 12.24
CA MET A 530 -17.14 4.64 13.19
C MET A 530 -18.12 3.68 12.50
N GLU A 531 -18.82 4.12 11.45
CA GLU A 531 -19.58 3.24 10.56
C GLU A 531 -18.68 2.27 9.77
N GLN A 532 -17.45 2.67 9.41
CA GLN A 532 -16.50 1.80 8.71
C GLN A 532 -15.63 0.92 9.62
N LEU A 533 -15.62 1.18 10.93
CA LEU A 533 -15.24 0.14 11.89
C LEU A 533 -16.14 -1.09 11.71
N LEU A 534 -17.36 -0.91 11.21
CA LEU A 534 -18.36 -1.96 10.95
C LEU A 534 -18.45 -2.35 9.45
N GLU A 535 -17.66 -1.78 8.52
CA GLU A 535 -17.78 -2.09 7.08
C GLU A 535 -16.77 -3.14 6.59
N VAL A 536 -17.21 -4.02 5.69
CA VAL A 536 -16.35 -5.01 5.03
C VAL A 536 -16.05 -4.52 3.60
N GLY A 537 -15.01 -3.72 3.43
CA GLY A 537 -14.58 -3.20 2.11
C GLY A 537 -15.14 -1.83 1.70
N LYS A 538 -14.85 -1.40 0.45
CA LYS A 538 -15.06 -0.03 -0.09
C LYS A 538 -16.53 0.38 -0.36
N ARG A 539 -17.53 -0.16 0.36
CA ARG A 539 -18.94 0.18 0.12
C ARG A 539 -19.42 1.26 1.09
N ALA A 540 -19.35 2.51 0.65
CA ALA A 540 -20.19 3.56 1.18
C ALA A 540 -21.65 3.36 0.70
N ARG A 541 -22.61 3.40 1.63
CA ARG A 541 -24.05 3.72 1.47
C ARG A 541 -25.14 2.64 1.38
N LEU A 542 -24.87 1.36 1.59
CA LEU A 542 -25.97 0.39 1.80
C LEU A 542 -25.69 -0.45 3.04
N SER A 543 -26.67 -0.49 3.95
CA SER A 543 -26.66 -1.15 5.26
C SER A 543 -25.65 -2.28 5.38
N SER A 544 -24.50 -2.02 6.01
CA SER A 544 -23.53 -3.08 6.31
C SER A 544 -24.21 -4.15 7.17
N PRO A 545 -24.04 -5.46 6.91
CA PRO A 545 -24.66 -6.52 7.71
C PRO A 545 -24.05 -6.66 9.11
N THR A 546 -22.99 -5.91 9.42
CA THR A 546 -22.18 -6.05 10.65
C THR A 546 -22.85 -5.42 11.87
N ASP A 547 -23.11 -6.21 12.90
CA ASP A 547 -23.69 -5.74 14.16
C ASP A 547 -22.64 -5.17 15.13
N ALA A 548 -21.40 -5.65 15.05
CA ALA A 548 -20.28 -5.24 15.88
C ALA A 548 -18.94 -5.50 15.20
N ALA A 549 -17.87 -4.86 15.67
CA ALA A 549 -16.53 -5.10 15.15
C ALA A 549 -15.47 -5.18 16.23
N LEU A 550 -14.50 -6.06 16.02
CA LEU A 550 -13.30 -6.26 16.83
C LEU A 550 -12.06 -6.05 15.95
N HIS A 551 -11.28 -5.02 16.29
CA HIS A 551 -10.00 -4.72 15.62
C HIS A 551 -8.84 -5.04 16.57
N LEU A 552 -7.83 -5.74 16.06
CA LEU A 552 -6.68 -6.25 16.79
C LEU A 552 -5.40 -5.89 16.05
N PHE A 553 -4.38 -5.43 16.79
CA PHE A 553 -3.11 -5.00 16.24
C PHE A 553 -1.96 -5.42 17.15
N ASP A 554 -0.99 -6.15 16.61
CA ASP A 554 0.24 -6.44 17.35
C ASP A 554 1.24 -5.29 17.25
N SER A 555 1.89 -5.01 18.38
CA SER A 555 3.04 -4.10 18.45
C SER A 555 4.35 -4.88 18.33
N ILE A 556 5.35 -4.34 17.63
CA ILE A 556 6.74 -4.82 17.79
C ILE A 556 7.25 -4.33 19.16
N PRO A 557 7.81 -5.20 20.02
CA PRO A 557 8.17 -4.87 21.40
C PRO A 557 9.43 -4.02 21.55
N ARG A 558 9.59 -3.40 22.73
CA ARG A 558 10.90 -2.93 23.19
C ARG A 558 11.82 -4.15 23.41
N GLY A 559 12.98 -4.15 22.74
CA GLY A 559 14.19 -4.95 23.02
C GLY A 559 14.00 -6.38 23.56
N GLU A 560 14.01 -7.38 22.68
CA GLU A 560 14.16 -8.81 23.03
C GLU A 560 13.13 -9.42 24.03
N GLY A 561 11.86 -8.97 24.02
CA GLY A 561 10.78 -9.68 24.76
C GLY A 561 9.42 -8.97 24.81
N ASP A 562 8.36 -9.80 24.85
CA ASP A 562 6.91 -9.55 24.99
C ASP A 562 6.24 -8.52 24.05
N ALA A 563 5.99 -8.93 22.80
CA ALA A 563 5.05 -8.24 21.89
C ALA A 563 3.66 -8.12 22.53
N THR A 564 2.97 -7.00 22.33
CA THR A 564 1.64 -6.77 22.91
C THR A 564 0.59 -6.52 21.84
N THR A 565 -0.62 -7.04 22.07
CA THR A 565 -1.75 -6.87 21.15
C THR A 565 -2.71 -5.82 21.72
N VAL A 566 -3.13 -4.85 20.90
CA VAL A 566 -4.17 -3.87 21.24
C VAL A 566 -5.49 -4.30 20.61
N ALA A 567 -6.57 -4.29 21.38
CA ALA A 567 -7.92 -4.60 20.94
C ALA A 567 -8.83 -3.37 21.01
N VAL A 568 -9.71 -3.21 20.01
CA VAL A 568 -10.76 -2.19 19.95
C VAL A 568 -12.07 -2.86 19.55
N PHE A 569 -13.09 -2.73 20.41
CA PHE A 569 -14.43 -3.26 20.17
C PHE A 569 -15.47 -2.15 20.08
N VAL A 570 -16.37 -2.28 19.11
CA VAL A 570 -17.51 -1.40 18.89
C VAL A 570 -18.79 -2.17 18.58
N ASP A 571 -19.91 -1.59 18.99
CA ASP A 571 -21.26 -2.13 18.88
C ASP A 571 -22.17 -1.13 18.18
N ARG A 572 -22.78 -1.50 17.04
CA ARG A 572 -23.61 -0.59 16.25
C ARG A 572 -24.78 -0.03 17.07
N SER A 573 -25.49 -0.89 17.78
CA SER A 573 -26.70 -0.51 18.51
C SER A 573 -26.42 0.48 19.64
N GLU A 574 -25.26 0.32 20.29
CA GLU A 574 -24.85 1.24 21.36
C GLU A 574 -24.37 2.58 20.80
N ILE A 575 -23.71 2.58 19.63
CA ILE A 575 -23.33 3.79 18.90
C ILE A 575 -24.59 4.58 18.51
N ASP A 576 -25.56 3.94 17.86
CA ASP A 576 -26.81 4.57 17.43
C ASP A 576 -27.60 5.15 18.62
N ALA A 577 -27.56 4.46 19.76
CA ALA A 577 -28.19 4.93 20.98
C ALA A 577 -27.46 6.15 21.58
N ALA A 578 -26.12 6.14 21.63
CA ALA A 578 -25.32 7.23 22.16
C ALA A 578 -25.44 8.50 21.31
N GLN A 579 -25.47 8.36 19.98
CA GLN A 579 -25.66 9.46 19.03
C GLN A 579 -27.03 10.13 19.21
N ARG A 580 -28.12 9.35 19.29
CA ARG A 580 -29.47 9.89 19.55
C ARG A 580 -29.57 10.65 20.87
N GLN A 581 -28.76 10.29 21.86
CA GLN A 581 -28.79 10.86 23.20
C GLN A 581 -27.73 11.96 23.44
N GLY A 582 -26.87 12.26 22.45
CA GLY A 582 -25.77 13.22 22.62
C GLY A 582 -24.74 12.82 23.68
N LYS A 583 -24.58 11.51 23.92
CA LYS A 583 -23.67 10.96 24.94
C LYS A 583 -22.32 10.57 24.35
N THR A 584 -21.36 10.30 25.24
CA THR A 584 -20.07 9.71 24.87
C THR A 584 -20.25 8.37 24.18
N LEU A 585 -19.52 8.15 23.09
CA LEU A 585 -19.61 6.94 22.28
C LEU A 585 -19.02 5.72 23.03
N PRO A 586 -19.70 4.56 22.99
CA PRO A 586 -19.29 3.36 23.73
C PRO A 586 -18.25 2.56 22.91
N VAL A 587 -17.03 3.08 22.88
CA VAL A 587 -15.87 2.40 22.28
C VAL A 587 -15.02 1.80 23.39
N TYR A 588 -14.75 0.49 23.30
CA TYR A 588 -13.92 -0.22 24.27
C TYR A 588 -12.55 -0.49 23.65
N ALA A 589 -11.48 -0.02 24.28
CA ALA A 589 -10.11 -0.26 23.83
C ALA A 589 -9.22 -0.72 25.00
N TRP A 590 -8.44 -1.78 24.79
CA TRP A 590 -7.56 -2.34 25.83
C TRP A 590 -6.32 -3.02 25.23
N GLU A 591 -5.23 -3.02 25.99
CA GLU A 591 -4.03 -3.81 25.69
C GLU A 591 -4.11 -5.19 26.36
N LEU A 592 -3.83 -6.24 25.60
CA LEU A 592 -3.79 -7.63 26.07
C LEU A 592 -2.52 -7.87 26.89
N ALA A 593 -2.62 -8.72 27.92
CA ALA A 593 -1.48 -9.14 28.71
C ALA A 593 -0.55 -10.13 27.97
N GLY A 594 -1.06 -10.83 26.94
CA GLY A 594 -0.31 -11.81 26.16
C GLY A 594 -0.22 -11.46 24.67
N ASN A 595 0.64 -12.18 23.95
CA ASN A 595 0.84 -12.05 22.51
C ASN A 595 -0.11 -12.97 21.75
N LEU A 596 -1.03 -12.38 20.98
CA LEU A 596 -2.05 -13.14 20.26
C LEU A 596 -1.48 -13.88 19.04
N THR A 597 -0.49 -13.33 18.32
CA THR A 597 0.12 -13.98 17.15
C THR A 597 0.82 -15.25 17.60
N HIS A 598 1.60 -15.14 18.67
CA HIS A 598 2.27 -16.29 19.27
C HIS A 598 1.28 -17.38 19.70
N PHE A 599 0.13 -16.99 20.26
CA PHE A 599 -0.92 -17.94 20.65
C PHE A 599 -1.57 -18.66 19.47
N LEU A 600 -1.71 -17.99 18.32
CA LEU A 600 -2.25 -18.58 17.08
C LEU A 600 -1.20 -19.42 16.33
N GLU A 601 0.08 -19.00 16.36
CA GLU A 601 1.17 -19.59 15.59
C GLU A 601 1.80 -20.82 16.24
N GLN A 602 1.95 -20.82 17.57
CA GLN A 602 2.67 -21.89 18.23
C GLN A 602 1.85 -23.18 18.21
N ASP A 603 2.42 -24.24 17.60
CA ASP A 603 1.81 -25.57 17.53
C ASP A 603 1.35 -26.09 18.89
N SER A 604 2.05 -25.75 19.98
CA SER A 604 1.74 -26.17 21.35
C SER A 604 0.61 -25.37 22.04
N MET A 605 0.06 -24.33 21.41
CA MET A 605 -0.96 -23.43 21.98
C MET A 605 -2.35 -23.76 21.42
N LEU A 606 -3.04 -22.79 20.79
CA LEU A 606 -4.38 -22.98 20.24
C LEU A 606 -4.47 -24.13 19.22
N PRO A 607 -3.52 -24.30 18.28
CA PRO A 607 -3.54 -25.42 17.34
C PRO A 607 -3.56 -26.79 18.04
N ALA A 608 -2.70 -27.01 19.04
CA ALA A 608 -2.70 -28.24 19.84
C ALA A 608 -4.01 -28.43 20.61
N SER A 609 -4.56 -27.37 21.21
CA SER A 609 -5.82 -27.45 21.94
C SER A 609 -6.96 -27.92 21.04
N ILE A 610 -7.05 -27.37 19.82
CA ILE A 610 -8.06 -27.76 18.83
C ILE A 610 -7.82 -29.20 18.33
N ALA A 611 -6.57 -29.58 18.05
CA ALA A 611 -6.23 -30.94 17.68
C ALA A 611 -6.61 -31.97 18.77
N ASN A 612 -6.39 -31.62 20.04
CA ASN A 612 -6.74 -32.45 21.19
C ASN A 612 -8.26 -32.52 21.45
N THR A 613 -9.00 -31.46 21.13
CA THR A 613 -10.48 -31.45 21.17
C THR A 613 -11.04 -32.44 20.16
N ARG A 614 -10.45 -32.53 18.97
CA ARG A 614 -10.92 -33.42 17.89
C ARG A 614 -10.85 -34.91 18.23
N GLN A 615 -9.91 -35.32 19.07
CA GLN A 615 -9.83 -36.69 19.56
C GLN A 615 -10.98 -37.08 20.50
N ARG A 616 -11.81 -36.10 20.92
CA ARG A 616 -12.83 -36.26 21.96
C ARG A 616 -14.17 -35.60 21.59
N LEU A 617 -14.46 -35.44 20.30
CA LEU A 617 -15.72 -34.80 19.82
C LEU A 617 -16.99 -35.51 20.29
N GLU A 618 -16.89 -36.79 20.64
CA GLU A 618 -18.01 -37.58 21.19
C GLU A 618 -18.24 -37.36 22.70
N THR A 619 -17.33 -36.64 23.36
CA THR A 619 -17.45 -36.32 24.80
C THR A 619 -18.21 -35.01 25.02
N PRO A 620 -18.89 -34.84 26.17
CA PRO A 620 -19.55 -33.57 26.49
C PRO A 620 -18.55 -32.41 26.59
N GLN A 621 -18.92 -31.25 26.03
CA GLN A 621 -18.18 -29.98 26.09
C GLN A 621 -16.69 -30.07 25.69
N PRO A 622 -16.37 -30.63 24.51
CA PRO A 622 -14.99 -30.94 24.13
C PRO A 622 -14.15 -29.67 23.83
N TYR A 623 -14.78 -28.52 23.63
CA TYR A 623 -14.15 -27.21 23.44
C TYR A 623 -13.88 -26.43 24.72
N THR A 624 -14.16 -26.99 25.91
CA THR A 624 -13.96 -26.32 27.21
C THR A 624 -12.60 -25.64 27.34
N GLU A 625 -11.53 -26.35 26.95
CA GLU A 625 -10.17 -25.83 27.06
C GLU A 625 -9.88 -24.72 26.05
N VAL A 626 -10.40 -24.86 24.82
CA VAL A 626 -10.28 -23.85 23.76
C VAL A 626 -10.96 -22.55 24.19
N VAL A 627 -12.20 -22.63 24.66
CA VAL A 627 -12.98 -21.48 25.15
C VAL A 627 -12.28 -20.80 26.33
N ARG A 628 -11.72 -21.59 27.25
CA ARG A 628 -10.97 -21.07 28.40
C ARG A 628 -9.72 -20.31 27.96
N GLN A 629 -8.90 -20.89 27.08
CA GLN A 629 -7.68 -20.25 26.58
C GLN A 629 -8.00 -18.98 25.79
N MET A 630 -8.99 -19.01 24.90
CA MET A 630 -9.40 -17.85 24.12
C MET A 630 -9.96 -16.71 24.99
N ASN A 631 -10.80 -17.02 25.98
CA ASN A 631 -11.27 -16.03 26.94
C ASN A 631 -10.11 -15.36 27.69
N ASN A 632 -9.14 -16.16 28.12
CA ASN A 632 -8.00 -15.68 28.88
C ASN A 632 -7.06 -14.81 28.03
N ILE A 633 -6.78 -15.18 26.78
CA ILE A 633 -5.88 -14.38 25.94
C ILE A 633 -6.54 -13.07 25.50
N LEU A 634 -7.84 -13.09 25.15
CA LEU A 634 -8.53 -11.91 24.58
C LEU A 634 -8.96 -10.88 25.62
N PHE A 635 -9.36 -11.30 26.82
CA PHE A 635 -9.97 -10.42 27.83
C PHE A 635 -9.14 -10.23 29.11
N ASN A 636 -7.87 -10.64 29.09
CA ASN A 636 -6.91 -10.33 30.15
C ASN A 636 -6.18 -9.03 29.82
N GLY A 637 -6.54 -7.96 30.52
CA GLY A 637 -6.00 -6.62 30.31
C GLY A 637 -4.63 -6.44 30.97
N ARG A 638 -3.71 -5.76 30.28
CA ARG A 638 -2.35 -5.53 30.77
C ARG A 638 -2.30 -4.66 32.04
N THR A 639 -3.15 -3.64 32.13
CA THR A 639 -3.30 -2.77 33.30
C THR A 639 -4.70 -2.88 33.92
N GLN A 640 -4.92 -2.30 35.10
CA GLN A 640 -6.27 -2.22 35.69
C GLN A 640 -7.26 -1.45 34.81
N THR A 641 -6.79 -0.46 34.04
CA THR A 641 -7.64 0.28 33.09
C THR A 641 -8.00 -0.61 31.91
N ASP A 642 -7.03 -1.33 31.36
CA ASP A 642 -7.26 -2.30 30.29
C ASP A 642 -8.24 -3.39 30.73
N GLN A 643 -8.10 -3.90 31.95
CA GLN A 643 -9.01 -4.92 32.47
C GLN A 643 -10.45 -4.40 32.59
N ARG A 644 -10.65 -3.14 33.02
CA ARG A 644 -12.00 -2.53 33.05
C ARG A 644 -12.59 -2.41 31.64
N ASN A 645 -11.78 -2.00 30.66
CA ASN A 645 -12.21 -1.87 29.27
C ASN A 645 -12.51 -3.23 28.64
N ALA A 646 -11.66 -4.24 28.88
CA ALA A 646 -11.86 -5.63 28.46
C ALA A 646 -13.16 -6.22 29.06
N ASN A 647 -13.42 -5.98 30.35
CA ASN A 647 -14.68 -6.40 30.98
C ASN A 647 -15.89 -5.69 30.36
N GLY A 648 -15.78 -4.39 30.07
CA GLY A 648 -16.81 -3.62 29.37
C GLY A 648 -17.11 -4.19 27.98
N ALA A 649 -16.07 -4.48 27.19
CA ALA A 649 -16.18 -5.10 25.87
C ALA A 649 -16.84 -6.49 25.97
N ARG A 650 -16.42 -7.31 26.94
CA ARG A 650 -17.00 -8.63 27.20
C ARG A 650 -18.51 -8.55 27.46
N THR A 651 -18.92 -7.63 28.34
CA THR A 651 -20.34 -7.41 28.64
C THR A 651 -21.13 -6.87 27.44
N ALA A 652 -20.52 -6.05 26.58
CA ALA A 652 -21.14 -5.59 25.34
C ALA A 652 -21.30 -6.74 24.32
N MET A 653 -20.29 -7.59 24.14
CA MET A 653 -20.35 -8.78 23.28
C MET A 653 -21.39 -9.81 23.76
N GLN A 654 -21.56 -9.99 25.08
CA GLN A 654 -22.62 -10.84 25.63
C GLN A 654 -24.01 -10.29 25.27
N ARG A 655 -24.21 -8.98 25.44
CA ARG A 655 -25.47 -8.31 25.07
C ARG A 655 -25.75 -8.36 23.58
N LEU A 656 -24.72 -8.39 22.73
CA LEU A 656 -24.86 -8.58 21.28
C LEU A 656 -25.55 -9.89 20.93
N SER A 657 -25.15 -11.01 21.54
CA SER A 657 -25.85 -12.28 21.31
C SER A 657 -27.28 -12.24 21.83
N GLN A 658 -27.54 -11.65 23.00
CA GLN A 658 -28.90 -11.62 23.56
C GLN A 658 -29.94 -10.86 22.71
N ARG A 659 -29.51 -9.97 21.81
CA ARG A 659 -30.41 -9.11 21.02
C ARG A 659 -30.57 -9.52 19.55
N SER A 660 -29.74 -10.41 19.04
CA SER A 660 -29.74 -10.83 17.62
C SER A 660 -29.47 -12.32 17.55
N GLU A 661 -30.31 -13.08 16.83
CA GLU A 661 -30.17 -14.55 16.76
C GLU A 661 -28.95 -15.03 15.97
N ALA A 662 -28.42 -14.20 15.05
CA ALA A 662 -27.26 -14.53 14.21
C ALA A 662 -26.40 -13.29 13.94
N PRO A 663 -25.76 -12.72 14.98
CA PRO A 663 -25.05 -11.47 14.86
C PRO A 663 -23.81 -11.64 13.99
N VAL A 664 -23.53 -10.63 13.17
CA VAL A 664 -22.36 -10.58 12.31
C VAL A 664 -21.28 -9.73 12.97
N VAL A 665 -20.14 -10.34 13.26
CA VAL A 665 -18.99 -9.68 13.87
C VAL A 665 -17.86 -9.58 12.85
N LEU A 666 -17.48 -8.35 12.52
CA LEU A 666 -16.30 -8.08 11.72
C LEU A 666 -15.05 -8.18 12.59
N VAL A 667 -14.10 -9.03 12.20
CA VAL A 667 -12.81 -9.17 12.88
C VAL A 667 -11.70 -8.73 11.93
N ARG A 668 -10.86 -7.80 12.38
CA ARG A 668 -9.62 -7.42 11.69
C ARG A 668 -8.46 -7.64 12.63
N TYR A 669 -7.53 -8.51 12.25
CA TYR A 669 -6.34 -8.75 13.05
C TYR A 669 -5.09 -8.61 12.19
N PHE A 670 -4.22 -7.68 12.56
CA PHE A 670 -2.92 -7.45 11.92
C PHE A 670 -1.79 -7.82 12.87
N ASP A 671 -0.83 -8.61 12.37
CA ASP A 671 0.41 -8.87 13.08
C ASP A 671 1.38 -7.67 13.00
N SER A 672 2.54 -7.84 13.64
CA SER A 672 3.56 -6.80 13.74
C SER A 672 4.25 -6.44 12.40
N PHE A 673 4.05 -7.26 11.36
CA PHE A 673 4.53 -7.05 9.99
C PHE A 673 3.42 -6.55 9.05
N GLY A 674 2.22 -6.28 9.58
CA GLY A 674 1.06 -5.83 8.81
C GLY A 674 0.39 -6.94 7.99
N GLN A 675 0.70 -8.21 8.23
CA GLN A 675 -0.01 -9.33 7.62
C GLN A 675 -1.32 -9.59 8.38
N MET A 676 -2.37 -9.99 7.65
CA MET A 676 -3.64 -10.31 8.30
C MET A 676 -3.63 -11.72 8.87
N GLN A 677 -4.17 -11.83 10.06
CA GLN A 677 -4.25 -13.03 10.85
C GLN A 677 -5.70 -13.45 11.04
N ASN A 678 -5.98 -14.74 10.91
CA ASN A 678 -7.34 -15.27 11.00
C ASN A 678 -7.68 -15.69 12.43
N LEU A 679 -8.48 -14.88 13.13
CA LEU A 679 -8.97 -15.21 14.48
C LEU A 679 -10.35 -15.92 14.45
N PRO A 680 -10.47 -17.19 14.92
CA PRO A 680 -11.72 -17.96 14.96
C PRO A 680 -12.67 -17.52 16.11
N LEU A 681 -13.09 -16.25 16.14
CA LEU A 681 -13.80 -15.66 17.28
C LEU A 681 -15.09 -16.39 17.67
N ALA A 682 -15.77 -17.04 16.71
CA ALA A 682 -17.01 -17.78 16.94
C ALA A 682 -16.86 -18.96 17.91
N LEU A 683 -15.64 -19.50 18.09
CA LEU A 683 -15.35 -20.56 19.06
C LEU A 683 -15.69 -20.17 20.51
N LEU A 684 -15.74 -18.88 20.83
CA LEU A 684 -16.17 -18.42 22.16
C LEU A 684 -17.67 -18.68 22.44
N GLY A 685 -18.44 -19.14 21.46
CA GLY A 685 -19.82 -19.61 21.61
C GLY A 685 -19.98 -21.13 21.69
N ALA A 686 -18.89 -21.90 21.74
CA ALA A 686 -18.96 -23.35 21.88
C ALA A 686 -19.50 -23.75 23.26
N ASP A 687 -20.15 -24.91 23.37
CA ASP A 687 -20.71 -25.42 24.62
C ASP A 687 -19.60 -25.68 25.65
N ALA A 688 -19.41 -24.70 26.54
CA ALA A 688 -18.36 -24.70 27.54
C ALA A 688 -18.71 -23.80 28.74
N PRO A 689 -18.15 -24.08 29.92
CA PRO A 689 -18.22 -23.16 31.05
C PRO A 689 -17.70 -21.76 30.67
N ASN A 690 -18.46 -20.72 31.03
CA ASN A 690 -18.13 -19.32 30.75
C ASN A 690 -18.06 -18.96 29.24
N GLN A 691 -18.79 -19.67 28.38
CA GLN A 691 -18.99 -19.26 26.99
C GLN A 691 -19.41 -17.78 26.89
N LEU A 692 -18.90 -17.07 25.89
CA LEU A 692 -19.14 -15.65 25.71
C LEU A 692 -20.47 -15.38 25.02
N PHE A 693 -20.76 -16.14 23.96
CA PHE A 693 -21.95 -15.97 23.14
C PHE A 693 -22.98 -17.02 23.51
N SER A 694 -24.25 -16.61 23.65
CA SER A 694 -25.35 -17.54 24.01
C SER A 694 -25.83 -18.40 22.84
N HIS A 695 -25.44 -18.05 21.61
CA HIS A 695 -25.64 -18.82 20.39
C HIS A 695 -24.54 -18.44 19.38
N ARG A 696 -24.55 -19.09 18.22
CA ARG A 696 -23.57 -18.85 17.16
C ARG A 696 -23.59 -17.39 16.69
N ILE A 697 -22.39 -16.88 16.42
CA ILE A 697 -22.16 -15.62 15.71
C ILE A 697 -21.56 -15.92 14.33
N THR A 698 -21.73 -15.02 13.36
CA THR A 698 -21.02 -15.10 12.08
C THR A 698 -19.78 -14.22 12.14
N VAL A 699 -18.60 -14.82 11.94
CA VAL A 699 -17.34 -14.07 11.85
C VAL A 699 -17.04 -13.76 10.39
N VAL A 700 -16.83 -12.48 10.11
CA VAL A 700 -16.38 -11.99 8.80
C VAL A 700 -15.01 -11.33 8.96
N GLN A 701 -14.04 -11.70 8.13
CA GLN A 701 -12.72 -11.08 8.06
C GLN A 701 -12.47 -10.50 6.68
N PRO A 702 -11.69 -9.40 6.55
CA PRO A 702 -11.40 -8.85 5.25
C PRO A 702 -10.49 -9.76 4.44
N LEU A 703 -10.27 -9.40 3.18
CA LEU A 703 -9.44 -10.15 2.26
C LEU A 703 -8.29 -9.24 1.79
N GLN A 704 -7.04 -9.62 2.07
CA GLN A 704 -5.86 -8.88 1.58
C GLN A 704 -5.75 -9.04 0.06
N ASP A 705 -5.40 -7.97 -0.66
CA ASP A 705 -5.23 -7.97 -2.12
C ASP A 705 -6.47 -8.28 -2.97
N ALA A 706 -7.69 -8.23 -2.41
CA ALA A 706 -8.93 -8.39 -3.17
C ALA A 706 -9.04 -7.35 -4.30
N ARG A 707 -9.30 -7.82 -5.53
CA ARG A 707 -9.66 -6.93 -6.64
C ARG A 707 -10.98 -6.24 -6.34
N THR A 708 -11.12 -4.99 -6.76
CA THR A 708 -12.38 -4.25 -6.61
C THR A 708 -13.47 -4.91 -7.44
N LEU A 709 -14.53 -5.38 -6.76
CA LEU A 709 -15.70 -5.97 -7.40
C LEU A 709 -16.50 -4.89 -8.16
N GLN A 710 -17.04 -5.25 -9.33
CA GLN A 710 -17.94 -4.35 -10.04
C GLN A 710 -19.28 -4.23 -9.28
N PRO A 711 -19.89 -3.04 -9.22
CA PRO A 711 -21.23 -2.86 -8.64
C PRO A 711 -22.25 -3.79 -9.31
N GLY A 712 -23.01 -4.55 -8.50
CA GLY A 712 -24.01 -5.50 -9.01
C GLY A 712 -23.47 -6.87 -9.45
N ALA A 713 -22.20 -7.18 -9.19
CA ALA A 713 -21.67 -8.53 -9.41
C ALA A 713 -22.45 -9.58 -8.58
N CYS A 714 -22.90 -10.64 -9.24
CA CYS A 714 -23.59 -11.78 -8.65
C CYS A 714 -23.07 -13.07 -9.27
N PHE A 715 -23.18 -14.22 -8.60
CA PHE A 715 -22.80 -15.51 -9.18
C PHE A 715 -24.04 -16.33 -9.56
N SER A 716 -23.95 -17.13 -10.62
CA SER A 716 -25.02 -18.05 -11.01
C SER A 716 -24.53 -19.45 -11.40
N GLY A 717 -23.26 -19.59 -11.78
CA GLY A 717 -22.63 -20.90 -12.00
C GLY A 717 -22.30 -21.62 -10.69
N TRP A 718 -22.34 -22.94 -10.70
CA TRP A 718 -21.95 -23.80 -9.58
C TRP A 718 -20.91 -24.82 -10.03
N ASP A 719 -19.75 -24.80 -9.38
CA ASP A 719 -18.65 -25.73 -9.58
C ASP A 719 -18.50 -26.57 -8.31
N PHE A 720 -18.78 -27.87 -8.40
CA PHE A 720 -18.65 -28.80 -7.27
C PHE A 720 -17.46 -29.72 -7.47
N ALA A 721 -16.35 -29.39 -6.81
CA ALA A 721 -15.16 -30.23 -6.72
C ALA A 721 -15.28 -31.11 -5.46
N ILE A 722 -16.18 -32.08 -5.52
CA ILE A 722 -16.48 -33.03 -4.44
C ILE A 722 -16.23 -34.45 -4.96
N PRO A 723 -15.22 -35.16 -4.43
CA PRO A 723 -14.77 -36.42 -5.01
C PRO A 723 -15.69 -37.60 -4.68
N ARG A 724 -15.56 -38.67 -5.45
CA ARG A 724 -16.15 -39.98 -5.09
C ARG A 724 -15.34 -40.73 -4.03
N MET A 725 -14.04 -40.42 -3.93
CA MET A 725 -13.11 -41.00 -2.95
C MET A 725 -12.31 -39.87 -2.30
N LEU A 726 -12.30 -39.82 -0.97
CA LEU A 726 -11.55 -38.86 -0.18
C LEU A 726 -10.76 -39.61 0.90
N ASP A 727 -9.47 -39.35 1.03
CA ASP A 727 -8.68 -39.98 2.08
C ASP A 727 -9.12 -39.50 3.48
N GLY A 728 -9.15 -40.40 4.47
CA GLY A 728 -9.39 -40.06 5.87
C GLY A 728 -10.85 -40.07 6.33
N VAL A 729 -11.82 -40.27 5.43
CA VAL A 729 -13.26 -40.36 5.78
C VAL A 729 -13.64 -41.73 6.35
N ASN A 730 -14.69 -41.75 7.18
CA ASN A 730 -15.26 -42.98 7.71
C ASN A 730 -16.15 -43.70 6.66
N ALA A 731 -16.63 -44.90 7.00
CA ALA A 731 -17.44 -45.72 6.09
C ALA A 731 -18.78 -45.06 5.68
N GLU A 732 -19.43 -44.33 6.59
CA GLU A 732 -20.70 -43.65 6.31
C GLU A 732 -20.49 -42.48 5.35
N SER A 733 -19.48 -41.65 5.60
CA SER A 733 -19.09 -40.54 4.74
C SER A 733 -18.60 -41.01 3.37
N ALA A 734 -17.86 -42.12 3.31
CA ALA A 734 -17.46 -42.75 2.06
C ALA A 734 -18.69 -43.21 1.25
N GLU A 735 -19.66 -43.87 1.90
CA GLU A 735 -20.90 -44.28 1.24
C GLU A 735 -21.71 -43.06 0.75
N LEU A 736 -21.76 -41.99 1.55
CA LEU A 736 -22.43 -40.74 1.19
C LEU A 736 -21.81 -40.13 -0.09
N LEU A 737 -20.48 -40.10 -0.20
CA LEU A 737 -19.80 -39.60 -1.39
C LEU A 737 -20.06 -40.45 -2.65
N MET A 738 -20.35 -41.75 -2.51
CA MET A 738 -20.65 -42.61 -3.65
C MET A 738 -22.07 -42.43 -4.21
N LYS A 739 -23.00 -41.88 -3.43
CA LYS A 739 -24.40 -41.68 -3.86
C LYS A 739 -24.56 -40.46 -4.77
N ASP A 740 -25.41 -40.58 -5.78
CA ASP A 740 -25.69 -39.51 -6.75
C ASP A 740 -27.01 -38.76 -6.47
N ASP A 741 -27.81 -39.21 -5.50
CA ASP A 741 -29.16 -38.70 -5.21
C ASP A 741 -29.18 -37.25 -4.67
N TRP A 742 -28.15 -36.87 -3.91
CA TRP A 742 -27.99 -35.51 -3.39
C TRP A 742 -27.25 -34.57 -4.37
N ARG A 743 -26.75 -35.07 -5.51
CA ARG A 743 -26.01 -34.24 -6.49
C ARG A 743 -26.96 -33.40 -7.36
N MET A 744 -26.69 -32.10 -7.41
CA MET A 744 -27.42 -31.15 -8.25
C MET A 744 -27.21 -31.40 -9.75
N GLN A 745 -28.26 -31.23 -10.54
CA GLN A 745 -28.24 -31.34 -12.01
C GLN A 745 -28.60 -30.00 -12.66
N GLY A 746 -28.03 -29.69 -13.84
CA GLY A 746 -28.39 -28.50 -14.61
C GLY A 746 -27.30 -28.00 -15.56
N ARG A 747 -27.66 -27.09 -16.47
CA ARG A 747 -26.77 -26.55 -17.53
C ARG A 747 -25.63 -25.64 -17.01
N GLU A 748 -25.70 -25.20 -15.76
CA GLU A 748 -24.72 -24.31 -15.10
C GLU A 748 -24.12 -24.96 -13.84
N VAL A 749 -24.13 -26.30 -13.80
CA VAL A 749 -23.64 -27.10 -12.68
C VAL A 749 -22.55 -28.02 -13.21
N ASN A 750 -21.34 -27.87 -12.72
CA ASN A 750 -20.20 -28.70 -13.08
C ASN A 750 -19.76 -29.54 -11.89
N TRP A 751 -19.34 -30.78 -12.16
CA TRP A 751 -18.84 -31.72 -11.15
C TRP A 751 -17.42 -32.17 -11.50
N TYR A 752 -16.53 -32.15 -10.51
CA TYR A 752 -15.15 -32.62 -10.62
C TYR A 752 -14.94 -33.69 -9.55
N GLN A 753 -14.80 -34.95 -9.97
CA GLN A 753 -14.98 -36.11 -9.06
C GLN A 753 -13.69 -36.87 -8.77
N ASP A 754 -12.60 -36.56 -9.48
CA ASP A 754 -11.26 -37.11 -9.29
C ASP A 754 -10.16 -36.06 -9.51
N ASN A 755 -8.91 -36.41 -9.19
CA ASN A 755 -7.77 -35.51 -9.30
C ASN A 755 -7.48 -35.08 -10.76
N THR A 756 -7.85 -35.89 -11.75
CA THR A 756 -7.64 -35.56 -13.17
C THR A 756 -8.60 -34.46 -13.59
N ASP A 757 -9.87 -34.57 -13.23
CA ASP A 757 -10.88 -33.54 -13.44
C ASP A 757 -10.51 -32.23 -12.74
N LEU A 758 -10.05 -32.33 -11.48
CA LEU A 758 -9.64 -31.17 -10.71
C LEU A 758 -8.40 -30.49 -11.32
N LEU A 759 -7.38 -31.26 -11.71
CA LEU A 759 -6.20 -30.71 -12.37
C LEU A 759 -6.61 -29.99 -13.65
N LYS A 760 -7.45 -30.62 -14.48
CA LYS A 760 -7.94 -30.02 -15.72
C LYS A 760 -8.69 -28.71 -15.45
N PHE A 761 -9.61 -28.70 -14.48
CA PHE A 761 -10.33 -27.49 -14.09
C PHE A 761 -9.40 -26.35 -13.66
N MET A 762 -8.42 -26.64 -12.80
CA MET A 762 -7.50 -25.65 -12.23
C MET A 762 -6.44 -25.16 -13.22
N THR A 763 -5.99 -26.03 -14.14
CA THR A 763 -4.91 -25.72 -15.12
C THR A 763 -5.43 -25.12 -16.42
N GLN A 764 -6.72 -25.22 -16.70
CA GLN A 764 -7.31 -24.61 -17.90
C GLN A 764 -7.40 -23.10 -17.75
N ALA A 765 -6.66 -22.40 -18.62
CA ALA A 765 -6.89 -20.99 -18.90
C ALA A 765 -8.09 -20.90 -19.85
N GLU A 766 -9.31 -20.88 -19.32
CA GLU A 766 -10.50 -20.68 -20.16
C GLU A 766 -10.68 -19.19 -20.53
N PRO A 767 -11.24 -18.90 -21.72
CA PRO A 767 -11.75 -17.57 -22.03
C PRO A 767 -12.80 -17.21 -20.97
N PRO A 768 -12.95 -15.91 -20.62
CA PRO A 768 -13.81 -15.51 -19.52
C PRO A 768 -15.23 -16.01 -19.80
N SER A 769 -15.67 -17.06 -19.11
CA SER A 769 -17.10 -17.32 -18.98
C SER A 769 -17.70 -16.00 -18.50
N ALA A 770 -18.75 -15.50 -19.12
CA ALA A 770 -19.35 -14.22 -18.75
C ALA A 770 -20.04 -14.25 -17.36
N VAL A 771 -19.88 -15.34 -16.62
CA VAL A 771 -20.68 -15.69 -15.45
C VAL A 771 -19.75 -16.10 -14.31
N SER A 772 -19.87 -15.41 -13.18
CA SER A 772 -19.27 -15.75 -11.90
C SER A 772 -19.86 -17.03 -11.34
N SER A 773 -19.01 -17.86 -10.72
CA SER A 773 -19.41 -19.15 -10.14
C SER A 773 -19.09 -19.26 -8.66
N ALA A 774 -19.86 -20.10 -7.97
CA ALA A 774 -19.55 -20.58 -6.64
C ALA A 774 -18.84 -21.94 -6.75
N LEU A 775 -17.60 -22.00 -6.26
CA LEU A 775 -16.81 -23.22 -6.15
C LEU A 775 -17.00 -23.81 -4.75
N VAL A 776 -17.47 -25.05 -4.66
CA VAL A 776 -17.42 -25.86 -3.43
C VAL A 776 -16.34 -26.92 -3.62
N LEU A 777 -15.29 -26.85 -2.81
CA LEU A 777 -14.10 -27.68 -2.91
C LEU A 777 -13.90 -28.51 -1.64
N LEU A 778 -14.09 -29.82 -1.77
CA LEU A 778 -13.78 -30.81 -0.74
C LEU A 778 -12.50 -31.56 -1.13
N ALA A 779 -11.35 -31.09 -0.65
CA ALA A 779 -10.06 -31.71 -0.92
C ALA A 779 -9.07 -31.48 0.23
N HIS A 780 -8.05 -32.33 0.32
CA HIS A 780 -6.89 -32.04 1.16
C HIS A 780 -6.12 -30.86 0.55
N HIS A 781 -5.72 -29.91 1.40
CA HIS A 781 -5.02 -28.68 1.01
C HIS A 781 -3.82 -28.45 1.94
N GLY A 782 -2.63 -28.21 1.39
CA GLY A 782 -1.46 -27.81 2.17
C GLY A 782 -0.13 -28.01 1.46
N LYS A 783 0.95 -27.37 1.95
CA LYS A 783 2.32 -27.50 1.38
C LYS A 783 2.42 -27.19 -0.13
N GLY A 784 1.52 -26.36 -0.65
CA GLY A 784 1.49 -25.96 -2.05
C GLY A 784 0.77 -26.93 -2.98
N ASP A 785 -0.06 -27.84 -2.45
CA ASP A 785 -0.84 -28.77 -3.25
C ASP A 785 -2.30 -28.98 -2.78
N VAL A 786 -3.12 -29.48 -3.71
CA VAL A 786 -4.53 -29.85 -3.55
C VAL A 786 -4.74 -31.28 -4.07
N THR A 787 -5.35 -32.16 -3.26
CA THR A 787 -5.59 -33.55 -3.67
C THR A 787 -6.82 -34.16 -2.99
N PHE A 788 -7.55 -35.03 -3.70
CA PHE A 788 -8.63 -35.83 -3.14
C PHE A 788 -8.11 -37.13 -2.51
N SER A 789 -7.12 -37.77 -3.14
CA SER A 789 -6.47 -38.97 -2.62
C SER A 789 -5.01 -39.03 -3.01
N ALA A 790 -4.15 -39.42 -2.07
CA ALA A 790 -2.74 -39.68 -2.28
C ALA A 790 -2.46 -40.83 -3.26
N SER A 791 -3.50 -41.61 -3.62
CA SER A 791 -3.42 -42.76 -4.53
C SER A 791 -4.03 -42.53 -5.91
N GLY A 792 -4.65 -41.37 -6.18
CA GLY A 792 -5.28 -41.06 -7.47
C GLY A 792 -4.39 -40.25 -8.40
N LEU A 793 -4.29 -40.60 -9.68
CA LEU A 793 -3.49 -39.87 -10.68
C LEU A 793 -4.26 -38.66 -11.28
N PRO A 794 -3.61 -37.50 -11.54
CA PRO A 794 -2.33 -37.08 -10.98
C PRO A 794 -2.41 -36.99 -9.45
N ASP A 795 -1.33 -37.35 -8.75
CA ASP A 795 -1.34 -37.48 -7.27
C ASP A 795 -1.77 -36.20 -6.53
N ARG A 796 -1.66 -35.04 -7.19
CA ARG A 796 -1.96 -33.70 -6.66
C ARG A 796 -2.03 -32.63 -7.75
N VAL A 797 -2.75 -31.55 -7.47
CA VAL A 797 -2.71 -30.27 -8.19
C VAL A 797 -1.77 -29.34 -7.44
N LEU A 798 -0.68 -28.91 -8.09
CA LEU A 798 0.25 -27.96 -7.47
C LEU A 798 -0.25 -26.52 -7.63
N ASP A 799 0.06 -25.69 -6.65
CA ASP A 799 -0.25 -24.27 -6.67
C ASP A 799 0.35 -23.54 -7.89
N SER A 800 1.52 -23.99 -8.35
CA SER A 800 2.19 -23.48 -9.55
C SER A 800 1.46 -23.79 -10.85
N ASP A 801 0.61 -24.82 -10.86
CA ASP A 801 -0.05 -25.32 -12.06
C ASP A 801 -1.39 -24.63 -12.30
N MET A 802 -1.94 -23.94 -11.30
CA MET A 802 -3.22 -23.25 -11.42
C MET A 802 -3.11 -22.06 -12.38
N ARG A 803 -3.86 -22.13 -13.49
CA ARG A 803 -3.95 -21.08 -14.51
C ARG A 803 -5.35 -20.46 -14.58
N ARG A 804 -6.36 -21.11 -14.00
CA ARG A 804 -7.75 -20.66 -14.01
C ARG A 804 -7.88 -19.24 -13.45
N GLN A 805 -8.68 -18.42 -14.13
CA GLN A 805 -9.13 -17.12 -13.64
C GLN A 805 -10.61 -17.25 -13.28
N PHE A 806 -10.98 -16.70 -12.13
CA PHE A 806 -12.34 -16.57 -11.66
C PHE A 806 -12.88 -15.18 -12.02
N VAL A 807 -14.14 -15.12 -12.44
CA VAL A 807 -14.80 -13.85 -12.71
C VAL A 807 -15.02 -13.11 -11.39
N PRO A 808 -14.78 -11.79 -11.31
CA PRO A 808 -15.08 -11.00 -10.12
C PRO A 808 -16.51 -11.24 -9.63
N GLY A 809 -16.66 -11.63 -8.36
CA GLY A 809 -17.94 -12.05 -7.77
C GLY A 809 -18.06 -13.56 -7.56
N SER A 810 -17.03 -14.32 -7.94
CA SER A 810 -16.93 -15.75 -7.63
C SER A 810 -16.65 -15.98 -6.15
N VAL A 811 -17.12 -17.11 -5.62
CA VAL A 811 -17.04 -17.49 -4.21
C VAL A 811 -16.40 -18.87 -4.11
N ALA A 812 -15.56 -19.10 -3.10
CA ALA A 812 -15.01 -20.42 -2.81
C ALA A 812 -15.44 -20.90 -1.42
N VAL A 813 -15.85 -22.17 -1.32
CA VAL A 813 -16.14 -22.85 -0.06
C VAL A 813 -15.14 -23.99 0.07
N LEU A 814 -14.25 -23.91 1.05
CA LEU A 814 -13.18 -24.87 1.27
C LEU A 814 -13.54 -25.75 2.46
N ALA A 815 -13.88 -27.00 2.17
CA ALA A 815 -14.44 -27.92 3.16
C ALA A 815 -13.43 -28.93 3.73
N ALA A 816 -12.14 -28.81 3.43
CA ALA A 816 -11.11 -29.68 4.01
C ALA A 816 -9.74 -28.96 4.21
N CYS A 817 -9.01 -29.38 5.26
CA CYS A 817 -7.69 -28.89 5.72
C CYS A 817 -7.57 -27.39 6.12
N SER A 818 -6.43 -27.04 6.72
CA SER A 818 -6.12 -25.68 7.23
C SER A 818 -5.70 -24.80 6.07
N THR A 819 -6.66 -24.07 5.51
CA THR A 819 -6.45 -23.18 4.36
C THR A 819 -6.22 -21.73 4.78
N LEU A 820 -6.39 -21.43 6.08
CA LEU A 820 -6.25 -20.09 6.66
C LEU A 820 -5.33 -20.06 7.89
N GLY A 821 -4.56 -21.13 8.10
CA GLY A 821 -3.57 -21.21 9.17
C GLY A 821 -2.51 -20.11 9.06
N VAL A 822 -1.73 -19.92 10.12
CA VAL A 822 -0.81 -18.78 10.20
C VAL A 822 0.42 -18.94 9.30
N SER A 823 0.74 -20.17 8.87
CA SER A 823 1.87 -20.38 7.97
C SER A 823 1.60 -19.85 6.56
N ALA A 824 2.60 -19.24 5.93
CA ALA A 824 2.52 -18.81 4.54
C ALA A 824 2.13 -19.96 3.59
N ALA A 825 2.56 -21.19 3.88
CA ALA A 825 2.20 -22.39 3.13
C ALA A 825 0.71 -22.74 3.22
N SER A 826 0.05 -22.49 4.36
CA SER A 826 -1.38 -22.70 4.55
C SER A 826 -2.22 -21.66 3.80
N GLN A 827 -1.73 -20.43 3.69
CA GLN A 827 -2.45 -19.32 3.04
C GLN A 827 -2.22 -19.23 1.53
N THR A 828 -1.19 -19.92 1.00
CA THR A 828 -0.79 -19.81 -0.42
C THR A 828 -1.95 -20.09 -1.36
N PHE A 829 -2.70 -21.17 -1.11
CA PHE A 829 -3.84 -21.56 -1.94
C PHE A 829 -4.98 -20.53 -1.92
N VAL A 830 -5.36 -20.03 -0.73
CA VAL A 830 -6.41 -19.00 -0.61
C VAL A 830 -5.99 -17.69 -1.27
N ASN A 831 -4.76 -17.25 -1.02
CA ASN A 831 -4.20 -16.04 -1.64
C ASN A 831 -4.16 -16.16 -3.17
N MET A 832 -3.95 -17.37 -3.68
CA MET A 832 -3.99 -17.63 -5.11
C MET A 832 -5.41 -17.55 -5.68
N LEU A 833 -6.41 -18.18 -5.06
CA LEU A 833 -7.83 -18.06 -5.45
C LEU A 833 -8.26 -16.59 -5.52
N VAL A 834 -7.86 -15.82 -4.51
CA VAL A 834 -8.07 -14.37 -4.42
C VAL A 834 -7.43 -13.62 -5.60
N ARG A 835 -6.13 -13.83 -5.84
CA ARG A 835 -5.39 -13.14 -6.92
C ARG A 835 -5.98 -13.45 -8.29
N ARG A 836 -6.61 -14.62 -8.42
CA ARG A 836 -7.30 -15.10 -9.61
C ARG A 836 -8.77 -14.67 -9.69
N GLY A 837 -9.31 -13.90 -8.74
CA GLY A 837 -10.60 -13.22 -8.88
C GLY A 837 -11.74 -13.70 -7.95
N VAL A 838 -11.46 -14.61 -7.02
CA VAL A 838 -12.43 -14.97 -5.96
C VAL A 838 -12.62 -13.79 -5.00
N GLY A 839 -13.88 -13.41 -4.75
CA GLY A 839 -14.24 -12.25 -3.93
C GLY A 839 -14.64 -12.57 -2.47
N ALA A 840 -14.98 -13.84 -2.20
CA ALA A 840 -15.20 -14.34 -0.84
C ALA A 840 -14.81 -15.82 -0.72
N VAL A 841 -14.30 -16.21 0.45
CA VAL A 841 -13.89 -17.57 0.80
C VAL A 841 -14.53 -17.96 2.12
N VAL A 842 -15.18 -19.12 2.17
CA VAL A 842 -15.62 -19.78 3.40
C VAL A 842 -14.60 -20.85 3.75
N ALA A 843 -13.96 -20.74 4.90
CA ALA A 843 -12.92 -21.68 5.32
C ALA A 843 -12.69 -21.66 6.84
N SER A 844 -11.96 -22.66 7.34
CA SER A 844 -11.46 -22.75 8.72
C SER A 844 -9.95 -22.45 8.77
N PRO A 845 -9.45 -21.72 9.80
CA PRO A 845 -8.03 -21.57 10.07
C PRO A 845 -7.34 -22.86 10.53
N PHE A 846 -8.10 -23.90 10.89
CA PHE A 846 -7.55 -25.16 11.37
C PHE A 846 -7.90 -26.32 10.44
N PRO A 847 -7.17 -27.45 10.53
CA PRO A 847 -7.43 -28.60 9.66
C PRO A 847 -8.85 -29.15 9.84
N VAL A 848 -9.72 -29.12 8.85
CA VAL A 848 -11.10 -29.62 9.04
C VAL A 848 -11.10 -31.15 9.14
N ASP A 849 -11.86 -31.71 10.10
CA ASP A 849 -12.23 -33.13 10.13
C ASP A 849 -12.91 -33.55 8.82
N THR A 850 -12.46 -34.66 8.25
CA THR A 850 -12.88 -35.05 6.88
C THR A 850 -14.35 -35.48 6.81
N ASP A 851 -14.91 -36.04 7.88
CA ASP A 851 -16.32 -36.42 7.94
C ASP A 851 -17.21 -35.18 8.04
N PHE A 852 -16.83 -34.24 8.92
CA PHE A 852 -17.52 -32.95 9.02
C PHE A 852 -17.47 -32.18 7.69
N GLY A 853 -16.28 -32.11 7.06
CA GLY A 853 -16.09 -31.47 5.76
C GLY A 853 -16.93 -32.10 4.65
N THR A 854 -17.06 -33.43 4.66
CA THR A 854 -17.93 -34.18 3.74
C THR A 854 -19.38 -33.78 3.92
N ARG A 855 -19.92 -33.82 5.15
CA ARG A 855 -21.32 -33.46 5.41
C ARG A 855 -21.60 -31.98 5.14
N LEU A 856 -20.64 -31.10 5.46
CA LEU A 856 -20.74 -29.68 5.14
C LEU A 856 -20.88 -29.45 3.64
N SER A 857 -20.06 -30.12 2.84
CA SER A 857 -20.10 -30.02 1.37
C SER A 857 -21.45 -30.47 0.81
N VAL A 858 -22.00 -31.58 1.33
CA VAL A 858 -23.34 -32.07 0.96
C VAL A 858 -24.44 -31.08 1.38
N SER A 859 -24.34 -30.48 2.57
CA SER A 859 -25.26 -29.45 3.03
C SER A 859 -25.24 -28.22 2.14
N PHE A 860 -24.07 -27.77 1.68
CA PHE A 860 -23.95 -26.67 0.71
C PHE A 860 -24.66 -26.99 -0.61
N VAL A 861 -24.49 -28.21 -1.13
CA VAL A 861 -25.19 -28.64 -2.36
C VAL A 861 -26.70 -28.61 -2.16
N ALA A 862 -27.19 -29.10 -1.02
CA ALA A 862 -28.61 -29.14 -0.72
C ALA A 862 -29.22 -27.72 -0.54
N VAL A 863 -28.50 -26.79 0.09
CA VAL A 863 -28.92 -25.38 0.21
C VAL A 863 -28.93 -24.71 -1.16
N ALA A 864 -27.88 -24.92 -1.96
CA ALA A 864 -27.81 -24.39 -3.32
C ALA A 864 -28.96 -24.91 -4.21
N GLN A 865 -29.34 -26.19 -4.06
CA GLN A 865 -30.49 -26.79 -4.75
C GLN A 865 -31.80 -26.11 -4.34
N GLN A 866 -32.01 -25.92 -3.05
CA GLN A 866 -33.20 -25.29 -2.50
C GLN A 866 -33.36 -23.84 -3.01
N LEU A 867 -32.28 -23.07 -3.00
CA LEU A 867 -32.27 -21.67 -3.45
C LEU A 867 -32.49 -21.55 -4.96
N ARG A 868 -31.90 -22.46 -5.74
CA ARG A 868 -32.14 -22.52 -7.19
C ARG A 868 -33.59 -22.88 -7.51
N ALA A 869 -34.19 -23.81 -6.76
CA ALA A 869 -35.57 -24.23 -6.93
C ALA A 869 -36.58 -23.15 -6.53
N SER A 870 -36.28 -22.34 -5.50
CA SER A 870 -37.14 -21.24 -5.08
C SER A 870 -37.04 -19.99 -5.96
N GLY A 871 -35.95 -19.85 -6.73
CA GLY A 871 -35.66 -18.65 -7.52
C GLY A 871 -35.25 -17.45 -6.67
N THR A 872 -35.00 -17.66 -5.38
CA THR A 872 -34.64 -16.61 -4.42
C THR A 872 -33.16 -16.26 -4.54
N SER A 873 -32.87 -14.97 -4.74
CA SER A 873 -31.51 -14.43 -4.57
C SER A 873 -31.11 -14.51 -3.09
N ALA A 874 -29.98 -15.14 -2.80
CA ALA A 874 -29.44 -15.27 -1.44
C ALA A 874 -27.99 -14.80 -1.39
N ARG A 875 -27.59 -14.20 -0.27
CA ARG A 875 -26.21 -13.78 -0.03
C ARG A 875 -25.35 -14.96 0.42
N VAL A 876 -24.05 -14.87 0.23
CA VAL A 876 -23.08 -15.87 0.69
C VAL A 876 -23.23 -16.12 2.18
N ILE A 877 -23.41 -15.06 2.98
CA ILE A 877 -23.63 -15.19 4.42
C ILE A 877 -24.89 -16.01 4.78
N ASP A 878 -25.97 -15.88 4.00
CA ASP A 878 -27.20 -16.62 4.22
C ASP A 878 -27.03 -18.10 3.84
N ILE A 879 -26.37 -18.35 2.70
CA ILE A 879 -26.05 -19.70 2.20
C ILE A 879 -25.16 -20.43 3.21
N PHE A 880 -24.08 -19.77 3.64
CA PHE A 880 -23.15 -20.25 4.65
C PHE A 880 -23.90 -20.62 5.95
N ASN A 881 -24.74 -19.70 6.42
CA ASN A 881 -25.41 -19.89 7.70
C ASN A 881 -26.40 -21.06 7.68
N GLN A 882 -27.15 -21.24 6.59
CA GLN A 882 -28.06 -22.37 6.37
C GLN A 882 -27.31 -23.69 6.20
N ALA A 883 -26.20 -23.71 5.46
CA ALA A 883 -25.42 -24.91 5.23
C ALA A 883 -24.78 -25.43 6.53
N LEU A 884 -24.22 -24.53 7.36
CA LEU A 884 -23.73 -24.90 8.69
C LEU A 884 -24.84 -25.42 9.59
N GLN A 885 -25.99 -24.72 9.64
CA GLN A 885 -27.12 -25.14 10.47
C GLN A 885 -27.62 -26.54 10.10
N LYS A 886 -27.77 -26.80 8.80
CA LYS A 886 -28.15 -28.12 8.28
C LYS A 886 -27.13 -29.19 8.62
N THR A 887 -25.83 -28.87 8.57
CA THR A 887 -24.76 -29.79 8.96
C THR A 887 -24.83 -30.12 10.45
N ILE A 888 -25.02 -29.12 11.32
CA ILE A 888 -25.19 -29.31 12.76
C ILE A 888 -26.38 -30.23 13.07
N GLU A 889 -27.51 -30.03 12.40
CA GLU A 889 -28.73 -30.85 12.57
C GLU A 889 -28.49 -32.35 12.28
N THR A 890 -27.54 -32.69 11.40
CA THR A 890 -27.19 -34.09 11.14
C THR A 890 -26.43 -34.77 12.28
N TYR A 891 -25.72 -34.00 13.11
CA TYR A 891 -24.96 -34.52 14.26
C TYR A 891 -25.72 -34.41 15.59
N GLY A 892 -26.80 -33.62 15.63
CA GLY A 892 -27.61 -33.36 16.81
C GLY A 892 -27.07 -32.23 17.71
N PRO A 893 -27.94 -31.55 18.46
CA PRO A 893 -27.55 -30.45 19.35
C PRO A 893 -26.67 -30.94 20.50
N GLY A 894 -25.61 -30.20 20.83
CA GLY A 894 -24.67 -30.53 21.92
C GLY A 894 -23.59 -31.55 21.58
N SER A 895 -23.53 -32.01 20.32
CA SER A 895 -22.41 -32.80 19.81
C SER A 895 -21.15 -31.93 19.67
N GLY A 896 -19.95 -32.47 19.94
CA GLY A 896 -18.71 -31.76 19.64
C GLY A 896 -18.58 -31.39 18.16
N TYR A 897 -19.21 -32.15 17.27
CA TYR A 897 -19.30 -31.83 15.85
C TYR A 897 -20.16 -30.58 15.58
N ALA A 898 -21.13 -30.26 16.44
CA ALA A 898 -21.90 -29.03 16.33
C ALA A 898 -21.04 -27.79 16.62
N ASP A 899 -20.17 -27.86 17.63
CA ASP A 899 -19.24 -26.78 17.97
C ASP A 899 -18.12 -26.61 16.94
N MET A 900 -17.75 -27.68 16.24
CA MET A 900 -16.77 -27.61 15.15
C MET A 900 -17.21 -26.67 14.01
N ALA A 901 -18.52 -26.48 13.81
CA ALA A 901 -19.06 -25.50 12.88
C ALA A 901 -18.61 -24.05 13.18
N LEU A 902 -18.27 -23.76 14.43
CA LEU A 902 -17.80 -22.44 14.89
C LEU A 902 -16.36 -22.15 14.46
N GLU A 903 -15.62 -23.13 13.94
CA GLU A 903 -14.29 -22.92 13.35
C GLU A 903 -14.36 -22.22 11.98
N PHE A 904 -15.50 -22.27 11.30
CA PHE A 904 -15.65 -21.70 9.97
C PHE A 904 -16.00 -20.21 10.01
N GLN A 905 -15.42 -19.48 9.06
CA GLN A 905 -15.60 -18.04 8.91
C GLN A 905 -15.66 -17.63 7.44
N ILE A 906 -16.17 -16.43 7.20
CA ILE A 906 -16.19 -15.81 5.88
C ILE A 906 -15.00 -14.84 5.78
N ILE A 907 -14.23 -14.95 4.71
CA ILE A 907 -13.15 -14.04 4.35
C ILE A 907 -13.50 -13.35 3.05
N GLY A 908 -13.52 -12.02 3.03
CA GLY A 908 -13.91 -11.23 1.86
C GLY A 908 -15.32 -10.66 1.97
N ASP A 909 -16.01 -10.47 0.84
CA ASP A 909 -17.31 -9.79 0.79
C ASP A 909 -18.47 -10.74 1.16
N PRO A 910 -19.08 -10.61 2.37
CA PRO A 910 -20.18 -11.48 2.78
C PRO A 910 -21.51 -11.18 2.04
N GLU A 911 -21.59 -10.02 1.37
CA GLU A 911 -22.78 -9.54 0.65
C GLU A 911 -22.77 -9.92 -0.84
N LEU A 912 -21.76 -10.67 -1.30
CA LEU A 912 -21.85 -11.36 -2.58
C LEU A 912 -23.12 -12.23 -2.59
N HIS A 913 -23.83 -12.26 -3.71
CA HIS A 913 -25.13 -12.92 -3.78
C HIS A 913 -25.33 -13.66 -5.11
N MET A 914 -26.26 -14.61 -5.07
CA MET A 914 -26.72 -15.32 -6.27
C MET A 914 -27.46 -14.37 -7.20
N CYS A 915 -27.28 -14.52 -8.52
CA CYS A 915 -28.07 -13.77 -9.48
C CYS A 915 -29.56 -14.12 -9.35
N SER A 916 -30.42 -13.09 -9.40
CA SER A 916 -31.86 -13.29 -9.44
C SER A 916 -32.27 -14.02 -10.72
N ALA A 917 -33.25 -14.92 -10.64
CA ALA A 917 -33.81 -15.56 -11.84
C ALA A 917 -34.33 -14.48 -12.80
N PRO A 918 -34.10 -14.60 -14.13
CA PRO A 918 -34.64 -13.64 -15.08
C PRO A 918 -36.16 -13.60 -14.92
N THR A 919 -36.69 -12.43 -14.58
CA THR A 919 -38.13 -12.20 -14.57
C THR A 919 -38.63 -12.50 -15.97
N ALA A 920 -39.58 -13.45 -16.09
CA ALA A 920 -40.25 -13.72 -17.35
C ALA A 920 -40.96 -12.43 -17.80
N SER A 921 -40.27 -11.60 -18.59
CA SER A 921 -40.88 -10.43 -19.19
C SER A 921 -42.02 -10.94 -20.08
N ASN A 922 -43.22 -10.43 -19.87
CA ASN A 922 -44.41 -10.69 -20.68
C ASN A 922 -44.15 -10.30 -22.16
N GLN A 923 -43.47 -11.15 -22.92
CA GLN A 923 -43.56 -11.18 -24.38
C GLN A 923 -44.78 -12.02 -24.77
N LYS A 924 -45.97 -11.52 -24.41
CA LYS A 924 -47.26 -12.04 -24.90
C LYS A 924 -48.27 -10.90 -25.05
N ALA A 925 -47.93 -9.90 -25.86
CA ALA A 925 -48.89 -9.00 -26.52
C ALA A 925 -48.14 -8.00 -27.42
N ARG A 926 -47.67 -8.44 -28.58
CA ARG A 926 -47.51 -7.59 -29.78
C ARG A 926 -47.14 -8.46 -30.97
N GLY A 927 -48.16 -8.78 -31.77
CA GLY A 927 -48.01 -9.37 -33.09
C GLY A 927 -48.78 -10.65 -33.26
N VAL A 928 -50.06 -10.56 -33.64
CA VAL A 928 -50.60 -11.13 -34.89
C VAL A 928 -51.79 -10.27 -35.28
N GLN A 929 -51.68 -9.64 -36.45
CA GLN A 929 -52.79 -9.49 -37.37
C GLN A 929 -52.84 -10.76 -38.21
#